data_AF-A0A7S4H1Z3-F1
#
_entry.id   AF-A0A7S4H1Z3-F1
#
_cell.length_a   1.000
_cell.length_b   1.000
_cell.length_c   1.000
_cell.angle_alpha   90.00
_cell.angle_beta   90.00
_cell.angle_gamma   90.00
#
_symmetry.space_group_name_H-M   'P 1'
#
loop_
_entity.id
_entity.type
_entity.pdbx_description
1 polymer ?
#
loop_
_entity_poly.entity_id
_entity_poly.type
_entity_poly.pdbx_seq_one_letter_code
_entity_poly.pdbx_strand_id
1 'polypeptide(L)'
;MTNITETASWEDHVYQIKRGDSVSGGRDGIANIQATQLAKRTRYLKQAIDGFQAGEMPYTSIDAANAAIAEGKLPPDTLFSIRSDESGVWAFECRNVGGAAVPTGKRLYSADMIDYLIDRMATLNDTVQATDASLFEVVSANGIRPFRIRNSDGALEFAMAVRLLTGDTGMNFAGNMLDNLAPPGWKFLIQSANGLVIAGVKDDGTKVGWGSGSGNGGQAGGITPGDTAAGYDDIRNYTGDATVRDVVGARIGGRFVAYPDLTDEDDGGGVLVGIDGRRWVRLTDHVTYDMFGAPRIQTETYLRYEALSKNGEEAAAQSLLADIEPADEAIARCHAFANRYGLPVVQNAGAFLWVGAEWIVRTPCNLTGSIIVTCNRSGTNETRWGRVDGVDDGSPEPMYMYRIQGKSRIDFTADELADLNANYAQYIKKGSTYLPMPKLYPHRGGLFGYISSAVELFRGGNHVNPRTQVKYRDFSRIGRNGALSDQLVKNTPAGTVSEAWIQPKENAWLAFTPPAFFEAGNGRKFVNVQIERSMVTVNDLVLSNWASGNVESRVVIGAYGVTDIRLNNATAECMPNAVGGAYAICFRNSIEAHVTGYYGLYGWGFQGHHGVKRLFIDRSVMNRFDFHSFGYDVNISRTLFKGKQIYLQGGGKYTFDDNTFVVTQYSVEQAGGTLEYRQGYMIAMREDYAGDCECNLTVRDQVIRFDSNIDKAWAKGVLSFDVVLMNSGEAVNYGVTTKNPHTVVGENIVFDLEGSQAPLPDNFAFTFCRAYRSRYSTYNRTYLPSLVSIRGMTAINVPEDKNACMAIFRIGADLASNPYGSRQKLRPDGTNARIIGENVISVINNPVIAANACPMVYLPGKTTDWDKTVDGTTYRQSPYAWVPKVTLINCDPVIINAAGARATFDIHGGLLARYDVGDTGNRCRVTGADIQLYPDATGATYFNADSVRTASCDWLDPAAGATYDGTLNGVGNVNLGTKEHSPNI
;
A
#
# COMPACT_ATOMS: atom_id res chain seq x y z
N MET A 1 -15.03 -11.49 -46.68
CA MET A 1 -13.77 -10.88 -46.20
C MET A 1 -12.62 -11.76 -46.64
N THR A 2 -11.54 -11.17 -47.16
CA THR A 2 -10.33 -11.89 -47.62
C THR A 2 -9.32 -11.93 -46.47
N ASN A 3 -8.85 -13.10 -46.09
CA ASN A 3 -7.93 -13.27 -44.94
C ASN A 3 -6.47 -13.28 -45.38
N ILE A 4 -5.57 -12.81 -44.51
CA ILE A 4 -4.13 -13.02 -44.66
C ILE A 4 -3.83 -14.50 -44.39
N THR A 5 -3.14 -15.17 -45.32
CA THR A 5 -2.77 -16.58 -45.14
C THR A 5 -1.52 -16.69 -44.29
N GLU A 6 -1.66 -17.25 -43.09
CA GLU A 6 -0.54 -17.49 -42.17
C GLU A 6 0.24 -18.73 -42.59
N THR A 7 1.55 -18.58 -42.80
CA THR A 7 2.48 -19.71 -43.02
C THR A 7 3.63 -19.56 -42.05
N ALA A 8 4.02 -20.64 -41.36
CA ALA A 8 5.11 -20.58 -40.39
C ALA A 8 6.46 -20.41 -41.11
N SER A 9 6.95 -19.19 -41.16
CA SER A 9 8.25 -18.87 -41.76
C SER A 9 8.82 -17.62 -41.10
N TRP A 10 10.13 -17.63 -40.84
CA TRP A 10 10.82 -16.45 -40.36
C TRP A 10 11.29 -15.61 -41.54
N GLU A 11 10.69 -14.43 -41.69
CA GLU A 11 11.11 -13.44 -42.68
C GLU A 11 12.30 -12.67 -42.09
N ASP A 12 13.44 -12.51 -42.76
CA ASP A 12 14.63 -11.86 -42.17
C ASP A 12 14.43 -10.36 -41.92
N HIS A 13 13.58 -9.72 -42.70
CA HIS A 13 13.25 -8.30 -42.60
C HIS A 13 11.75 -8.08 -42.82
N VAL A 14 11.21 -7.02 -42.21
CA VAL A 14 9.86 -6.54 -42.51
C VAL A 14 9.99 -5.41 -43.52
N TYR A 15 9.36 -5.56 -44.68
CA TYR A 15 9.36 -4.54 -45.73
C TYR A 15 8.87 -3.21 -45.15
N GLN A 16 9.46 -2.09 -45.53
CA GLN A 16 8.95 -0.76 -45.16
C GLN A 16 8.46 -0.09 -46.43
N ILE A 17 7.19 0.33 -46.45
CA ILE A 17 6.60 1.05 -47.58
C ILE A 17 7.44 2.32 -47.85
N LYS A 18 7.83 2.53 -49.10
CA LYS A 18 8.71 3.62 -49.54
C LYS A 18 7.91 4.68 -50.31
N ARG A 19 8.44 5.91 -50.36
CA ARG A 19 7.93 6.93 -51.28
C ARG A 19 8.16 6.46 -52.72
N GLY A 20 7.07 6.25 -53.46
CA GLY A 20 7.08 5.68 -54.81
C GLY A 20 6.32 4.36 -54.92
N ASP A 21 6.02 3.71 -53.81
CA ASP A 21 5.20 2.51 -53.79
C ASP A 21 3.72 2.85 -54.05
N SER A 22 3.06 2.07 -54.90
CA SER A 22 1.62 2.16 -55.07
C SER A 22 0.91 1.52 -53.86
N VAL A 23 0.04 2.26 -53.17
CA VAL A 23 -0.77 1.71 -52.07
C VAL A 23 -1.88 0.83 -52.65
N SER A 24 -1.54 -0.43 -52.93
CA SER A 24 -2.45 -1.44 -53.47
C SER A 24 -2.84 -2.46 -52.39
N GLY A 25 -4.13 -2.78 -52.32
CA GLY A 25 -4.66 -3.91 -51.55
C GLY A 25 -4.65 -5.21 -52.36
N GLY A 26 -5.19 -6.29 -51.79
CA GLY A 26 -5.17 -7.63 -52.38
C GLY A 26 -4.05 -8.51 -51.84
N ARG A 27 -4.04 -9.80 -52.23
CA ARG A 27 -3.11 -10.82 -51.69
C ARG A 27 -1.65 -10.41 -51.79
N ASP A 28 -1.29 -9.78 -52.91
CA ASP A 28 0.07 -9.35 -53.23
C ASP A 28 0.22 -7.82 -53.25
N GLY A 29 -0.76 -7.10 -52.66
CA GLY A 29 -0.75 -5.65 -52.56
C GLY A 29 0.36 -5.16 -51.63
N ILE A 30 1.03 -4.05 -51.99
CA ILE A 30 2.19 -3.55 -51.24
C ILE A 30 1.83 -3.22 -49.78
N ALA A 31 0.59 -2.77 -49.54
CA ALA A 31 0.09 -2.48 -48.20
C ALA A 31 -0.01 -3.73 -47.29
N ASN A 32 -0.16 -4.93 -47.87
CA ASN A 32 -0.36 -6.18 -47.14
C ASN A 32 0.94 -7.00 -46.95
N ILE A 33 2.06 -6.59 -47.57
CA ILE A 33 3.35 -7.29 -47.44
C ILE A 33 3.79 -7.30 -45.98
N GLN A 34 3.74 -6.14 -45.31
CA GLN A 34 4.13 -6.00 -43.90
C GLN A 34 3.30 -6.89 -42.98
N ALA A 35 1.98 -6.84 -43.13
CA ALA A 35 1.05 -7.64 -42.33
C ALA A 35 1.24 -9.14 -42.57
N THR A 36 1.50 -9.56 -43.81
CA THR A 36 1.78 -10.96 -44.15
C THR A 36 3.10 -11.42 -43.53
N GLN A 37 4.16 -10.63 -43.60
CA GLN A 37 5.46 -10.98 -43.01
C GLN A 37 5.39 -11.08 -41.49
N LEU A 38 4.68 -10.17 -40.83
CA LEU A 38 4.44 -10.24 -39.38
C LEU A 38 3.59 -11.45 -39.01
N ALA A 39 2.50 -11.73 -39.75
CA ALA A 39 1.66 -12.90 -39.51
C ALA A 39 2.44 -14.22 -39.63
N LYS A 40 3.35 -14.32 -40.61
CA LYS A 40 4.25 -15.47 -40.77
C LYS A 40 5.23 -15.64 -39.61
N ARG A 41 5.87 -14.56 -39.16
CA ARG A 41 6.76 -14.56 -37.98
C ARG A 41 6.00 -14.93 -36.71
N THR A 42 4.80 -14.38 -36.51
CA THR A 42 3.94 -14.72 -35.35
C THR A 42 3.54 -16.18 -35.39
N ARG A 43 3.17 -16.74 -36.55
CA ARG A 43 2.86 -18.17 -36.69
C ARG A 43 4.08 -19.06 -36.44
N TYR A 44 5.26 -18.66 -36.90
CA TYR A 44 6.53 -19.34 -36.63
C TYR A 44 6.86 -19.33 -35.13
N LEU A 45 6.76 -18.17 -34.46
CA LEU A 45 6.98 -18.03 -33.02
C LEU A 45 5.95 -18.82 -32.22
N LYS A 46 4.68 -18.82 -32.66
CA LYS A 46 3.64 -19.64 -32.03
C LYS A 46 3.99 -21.13 -32.15
N GLN A 47 4.42 -21.61 -33.32
CA GLN A 47 4.86 -23.00 -33.47
C GLN A 47 6.10 -23.32 -32.62
N ALA A 48 7.05 -22.39 -32.52
CA ALA A 48 8.21 -22.56 -31.65
C ALA A 48 7.79 -22.63 -30.17
N ILE A 49 6.90 -21.74 -29.72
CA ILE A 49 6.35 -21.72 -28.35
C ILE A 49 5.50 -22.96 -28.08
N ASP A 50 4.63 -23.36 -29.00
CA ASP A 50 3.84 -24.60 -28.88
C ASP A 50 4.78 -25.82 -28.82
N GLY A 51 5.91 -25.79 -29.55
CA GLY A 51 6.99 -26.79 -29.46
C GLY A 51 7.77 -26.75 -28.14
N PHE A 52 8.03 -25.55 -27.58
CA PHE A 52 8.62 -25.38 -26.25
C PHE A 52 7.67 -25.84 -25.15
N GLN A 53 6.36 -25.57 -25.27
CA GLN A 53 5.32 -26.06 -24.36
C GLN A 53 5.16 -27.59 -24.44
N ALA A 54 5.34 -28.19 -25.62
CA ALA A 54 5.40 -29.63 -25.79
C ALA A 54 6.71 -30.25 -25.24
N GLY A 55 7.79 -29.46 -25.15
CA GLY A 55 9.08 -29.87 -24.57
C GLY A 55 9.17 -29.72 -23.04
N GLU A 56 8.35 -28.86 -22.42
CA GLU A 56 8.26 -28.73 -20.95
C GLU A 56 7.35 -29.77 -20.31
N MET A 57 6.53 -30.49 -21.09
CA MET A 57 5.74 -31.62 -20.63
C MET A 57 6.33 -32.92 -21.17
N PRO A 58 6.92 -33.79 -20.33
CA PRO A 58 7.45 -35.06 -20.79
C PRO A 58 6.35 -35.89 -21.47
N TYR A 59 6.66 -36.55 -22.58
CA TYR A 59 5.76 -37.51 -23.22
C TYR A 59 5.36 -38.58 -22.21
N THR A 60 4.09 -38.99 -22.22
CA THR A 60 3.57 -39.95 -21.23
C THR A 60 4.19 -41.34 -21.35
N SER A 61 4.70 -41.70 -22.54
CA SER A 61 5.39 -42.98 -22.78
C SER A 61 6.30 -42.90 -24.01
N ILE A 62 7.15 -43.92 -24.18
CA ILE A 62 8.00 -44.07 -25.38
C ILE A 62 7.18 -44.26 -26.66
N ASP A 63 6.01 -44.88 -26.57
CA ASP A 63 5.11 -45.05 -27.71
C ASP A 63 4.52 -43.72 -28.16
N ALA A 64 4.15 -42.84 -27.21
CA ALA A 64 3.68 -41.50 -27.53
C ALA A 64 4.78 -40.65 -28.19
N ALA A 65 6.03 -40.79 -27.74
CA ALA A 65 7.16 -40.13 -28.36
C ALA A 65 7.47 -40.69 -29.77
N ASN A 66 7.42 -42.01 -29.95
CA ASN A 66 7.62 -42.64 -31.27
C ASN A 66 6.50 -42.28 -32.26
N ALA A 67 5.25 -42.14 -31.81
CA ALA A 67 4.16 -41.63 -32.63
C ALA A 67 4.41 -40.18 -33.08
N ALA A 68 4.89 -39.32 -32.17
CA ALA A 68 5.27 -37.95 -32.51
C ALA A 68 6.47 -37.87 -33.48
N ILE A 69 7.43 -38.81 -33.39
CA ILE A 69 8.51 -38.96 -34.38
C ILE A 69 7.95 -39.35 -35.75
N ALA A 70 7.05 -40.34 -35.82
CA ALA A 70 6.43 -40.79 -37.06
C ALA A 70 5.57 -39.70 -37.73
N GLU A 71 4.95 -38.83 -36.94
CA GLU A 71 4.20 -37.66 -37.40
C GLU A 71 5.09 -36.47 -37.79
N GLY A 72 6.42 -36.59 -37.66
CA GLY A 72 7.38 -35.56 -38.00
C GLY A 72 7.45 -34.39 -37.00
N LYS A 73 6.83 -34.52 -35.81
CA LYS A 73 6.85 -33.50 -34.75
C LYS A 73 8.18 -33.44 -34.00
N LEU A 74 8.95 -34.52 -34.03
CA LEU A 74 10.29 -34.62 -33.45
C LEU A 74 11.30 -34.95 -34.56
N PRO A 75 11.94 -33.94 -35.18
CA PRO A 75 12.97 -34.15 -36.21
C PRO A 75 14.15 -35.01 -35.73
N PRO A 76 14.97 -35.59 -36.63
CA PRO A 76 16.20 -36.31 -36.26
C PRO A 76 17.09 -35.47 -35.33
N ASP A 77 17.76 -36.13 -34.39
CA ASP A 77 18.63 -35.53 -33.36
C ASP A 77 17.93 -34.61 -32.32
N THR A 78 16.61 -34.46 -32.38
CA THR A 78 15.85 -33.72 -31.35
C THR A 78 15.95 -34.42 -30.00
N LEU A 79 16.28 -33.64 -28.96
CA LEU A 79 16.21 -34.07 -27.56
C LEU A 79 14.81 -33.78 -27.00
N PHE A 80 14.26 -34.74 -26.25
CA PHE A 80 12.96 -34.62 -25.59
C PHE A 80 12.92 -35.49 -24.34
N SER A 81 11.95 -35.26 -23.47
CA SER A 81 11.79 -36.00 -22.21
C SER A 81 10.59 -36.94 -22.26
N ILE A 82 10.71 -38.11 -21.65
CA ILE A 82 9.60 -39.07 -21.45
C ILE A 82 9.38 -39.25 -19.95
N ARG A 83 8.12 -39.30 -19.52
CA ARG A 83 7.71 -39.65 -18.15
C ARG A 83 8.29 -41.00 -17.77
N SER A 84 8.85 -41.06 -16.57
CA SER A 84 9.43 -42.28 -16.02
C SER A 84 8.45 -42.95 -15.07
N ASP A 85 8.33 -44.27 -15.17
CA ASP A 85 7.66 -45.11 -14.17
C ASP A 85 8.63 -45.53 -13.04
N GLU A 86 9.93 -45.26 -13.20
CA GLU A 86 10.93 -45.54 -12.16
C GLU A 86 10.70 -44.64 -10.94
N SER A 87 10.62 -45.27 -9.76
CA SER A 87 10.48 -44.56 -8.47
C SER A 87 11.61 -43.55 -8.28
N GLY A 88 11.24 -42.31 -7.96
CA GLY A 88 12.18 -41.20 -7.74
C GLY A 88 12.70 -40.51 -9.00
N VAL A 89 12.33 -40.98 -10.20
CA VAL A 89 12.66 -40.34 -11.47
C VAL A 89 11.40 -39.72 -12.06
N TRP A 90 11.41 -38.42 -12.31
CA TRP A 90 10.30 -37.68 -12.90
C TRP A 90 10.22 -37.84 -14.42
N ALA A 91 11.38 -37.88 -15.08
CA ALA A 91 11.50 -38.08 -16.52
C ALA A 91 12.92 -38.51 -16.92
N PHE A 92 13.07 -39.11 -18.10
CA PHE A 92 14.37 -39.35 -18.73
C PHE A 92 14.45 -38.70 -20.11
N GLU A 93 15.65 -38.27 -20.49
CA GLU A 93 15.91 -37.65 -21.78
C GLU A 93 16.13 -38.72 -22.87
N CYS A 94 15.51 -38.50 -24.01
CA CYS A 94 15.64 -39.28 -25.22
C CYS A 94 16.06 -38.39 -26.39
N ARG A 95 16.66 -39.02 -27.40
CA ARG A 95 16.99 -38.43 -28.68
C ARG A 95 16.29 -39.20 -29.79
N ASN A 96 15.77 -38.52 -30.81
CA ASN A 96 15.34 -39.19 -32.03
C ASN A 96 16.58 -39.63 -32.82
N VAL A 97 16.91 -40.92 -32.79
CA VAL A 97 18.00 -41.51 -33.56
C VAL A 97 17.42 -42.56 -34.50
N GLY A 98 17.57 -42.35 -35.81
CA GLY A 98 17.10 -43.32 -36.81
C GLY A 98 15.58 -43.50 -36.86
N GLY A 99 14.80 -42.49 -36.44
CA GLY A 99 13.32 -42.56 -36.43
C GLY A 99 12.74 -43.22 -35.19
N ALA A 100 13.53 -43.40 -34.12
CA ALA A 100 13.10 -43.96 -32.85
C ALA A 100 13.59 -43.13 -31.66
N ALA A 101 12.82 -43.13 -30.58
CA ALA A 101 13.19 -42.54 -29.31
C ALA A 101 14.27 -43.38 -28.61
N VAL A 102 15.49 -42.88 -28.54
CA VAL A 102 16.63 -43.56 -27.89
C VAL A 102 17.03 -42.80 -26.62
N PRO A 103 17.00 -43.43 -25.43
CA PRO A 103 17.42 -42.79 -24.17
C PRO A 103 18.89 -42.32 -24.21
N THR A 104 19.16 -41.13 -23.69
CA THR A 104 20.52 -40.57 -23.61
C THR A 104 21.25 -40.96 -22.31
N GLY A 105 20.51 -41.54 -21.36
CA GLY A 105 21.00 -41.86 -20.02
C GLY A 105 20.86 -40.72 -19.01
N LYS A 106 20.45 -39.51 -19.43
CA LYS A 106 20.16 -38.40 -18.51
C LYS A 106 18.76 -38.52 -17.92
N ARG A 107 18.64 -38.16 -16.64
CA ARG A 107 17.41 -38.29 -15.84
C ARG A 107 17.12 -36.99 -15.10
N LEU A 108 15.84 -36.71 -14.92
CA LEU A 108 15.30 -35.70 -14.02
C LEU A 108 14.68 -36.44 -12.83
N TYR A 109 15.19 -36.21 -11.63
CA TYR A 109 14.66 -36.83 -10.42
C TYR A 109 13.40 -36.09 -9.92
N SER A 110 12.50 -36.79 -9.24
CA SER A 110 11.31 -36.18 -8.64
C SER A 110 11.68 -35.22 -7.51
N ALA A 111 10.80 -34.27 -7.19
CA ALA A 111 10.96 -33.40 -6.02
C ALA A 111 11.19 -34.24 -4.75
N ASP A 112 10.38 -35.27 -4.54
CA ASP A 112 10.54 -36.20 -3.41
C ASP A 112 11.91 -36.89 -3.36
N MET A 113 12.49 -37.23 -4.51
CA MET A 113 13.83 -37.84 -4.58
C MET A 113 14.93 -36.80 -4.36
N ILE A 114 14.75 -35.57 -4.83
CA ILE A 114 15.67 -34.47 -4.55
C ILE A 114 15.63 -34.11 -3.07
N ASP A 115 14.44 -34.02 -2.48
CA ASP A 115 14.25 -33.78 -1.05
C ASP A 115 14.81 -34.94 -0.22
N TYR A 116 14.57 -36.19 -0.64
CA TYR A 116 15.20 -37.36 -0.03
C TYR A 116 16.73 -37.32 -0.16
N LEU A 117 17.29 -36.91 -1.30
CA LEU A 117 18.74 -36.79 -1.48
C LEU A 117 19.31 -35.61 -0.70
N ILE A 118 18.60 -34.49 -0.57
CA ILE A 118 18.98 -33.35 0.26
C ILE A 118 18.96 -33.76 1.73
N ASP A 119 17.92 -34.46 2.17
CA ASP A 119 17.81 -35.00 3.52
C ASP A 119 18.89 -36.06 3.76
N ARG A 120 19.16 -36.93 2.80
CA ARG A 120 20.24 -37.93 2.88
C ARG A 120 21.62 -37.30 2.84
N MET A 121 21.84 -36.25 2.05
CA MET A 121 23.08 -35.48 2.02
C MET A 121 23.25 -34.69 3.30
N ALA A 122 22.19 -34.11 3.86
CA ALA A 122 22.22 -33.47 5.18
C ALA A 122 22.56 -34.51 6.24
N THR A 123 21.89 -35.67 6.23
CA THR A 123 22.16 -36.79 7.14
C THR A 123 23.58 -37.33 6.96
N LEU A 124 24.09 -37.49 5.74
CA LEU A 124 25.45 -37.93 5.45
C LEU A 124 26.48 -36.87 5.82
N ASN A 125 26.19 -35.60 5.60
CA ASN A 125 27.03 -34.49 6.02
C ASN A 125 27.09 -34.45 7.55
N ASP A 126 25.97 -34.66 8.23
CA ASP A 126 25.89 -34.85 9.69
C ASP A 126 26.66 -36.11 10.13
N THR A 127 26.61 -37.19 9.34
CA THR A 127 27.35 -38.44 9.63
C THR A 127 28.86 -38.25 9.45
N VAL A 128 29.30 -37.50 8.43
CA VAL A 128 30.70 -37.13 8.18
C VAL A 128 31.19 -36.15 9.26
N GLN A 129 30.36 -35.19 9.65
CA GLN A 129 30.59 -34.31 10.80
C GLN A 129 30.61 -35.10 12.13
N ALA A 130 29.99 -36.29 12.19
CA ALA A 130 29.94 -37.17 13.36
C ALA A 130 31.02 -38.28 13.37
N THR A 131 31.89 -38.36 12.35
CA THR A 131 33.02 -39.31 12.37
C THR A 131 34.27 -38.69 13.00
N ASP A 132 35.04 -39.51 13.74
CA ASP A 132 36.31 -39.15 14.40
C ASP A 132 37.41 -38.64 13.45
N ALA A 133 37.13 -38.52 12.15
CA ALA A 133 38.06 -38.10 11.10
C ALA A 133 37.88 -36.64 10.63
N SER A 134 36.96 -35.84 11.20
CA SER A 134 36.91 -34.39 10.97
C SER A 134 38.10 -33.71 11.68
N LEU A 135 39.26 -33.77 11.03
CA LEU A 135 40.57 -33.56 11.65
C LEU A 135 40.81 -32.20 12.31
N PHE A 136 39.94 -31.18 12.18
CA PHE A 136 40.01 -29.93 12.95
C PHE A 136 38.66 -29.21 13.08
N GLU A 137 37.59 -29.91 13.48
CA GLU A 137 36.40 -29.23 14.03
C GLU A 137 36.47 -29.28 15.56
N VAL A 138 36.92 -28.20 16.20
CA VAL A 138 36.70 -28.02 17.64
C VAL A 138 35.24 -27.61 17.82
N VAL A 139 34.34 -28.56 17.59
CA VAL A 139 32.97 -28.50 18.11
C VAL A 139 33.11 -28.95 19.55
N SER A 140 32.95 -28.02 20.49
CA SER A 140 32.86 -28.44 21.88
C SER A 140 31.61 -29.34 22.00
N ALA A 141 31.55 -30.22 23.02
CA ALA A 141 30.42 -31.14 23.22
C ALA A 141 29.02 -30.46 23.34
N ASN A 142 28.96 -29.13 23.17
CA ASN A 142 27.82 -28.20 23.14
C ASN A 142 27.20 -27.92 21.78
N GLY A 143 27.79 -28.39 20.68
CA GLY A 143 27.37 -27.93 19.34
C GLY A 143 27.72 -26.46 19.05
N ILE A 144 28.59 -25.85 19.86
CA ILE A 144 29.07 -24.48 19.64
C ILE A 144 30.27 -24.52 18.70
N ARG A 145 30.28 -23.62 17.69
CA ARG A 145 31.37 -23.47 16.71
C ARG A 145 32.22 -22.22 17.04
N PRO A 146 33.17 -22.31 17.99
CA PRO A 146 34.03 -21.19 18.39
C PRO A 146 34.90 -20.66 17.25
N PHE A 147 35.27 -21.53 16.31
CA PHE A 147 36.07 -21.21 15.15
C PHE A 147 35.31 -21.55 13.88
N ARG A 148 35.44 -20.71 12.86
CA ARG A 148 34.98 -21.02 11.50
C ARG A 148 36.12 -20.85 10.51
N ILE A 149 36.02 -21.54 9.38
CA ILE A 149 36.92 -21.33 8.25
C ILE A 149 36.38 -20.15 7.45
N ARG A 150 37.19 -19.11 7.27
CA ARG A 150 36.81 -17.92 6.52
C ARG A 150 36.73 -18.26 5.03
N ASN A 151 35.57 -17.97 4.42
CA ASN A 151 35.28 -18.33 3.03
C ASN A 151 36.22 -17.69 1.99
N SER A 152 36.93 -16.61 2.34
CA SER A 152 37.80 -15.87 1.40
C SER A 152 39.19 -16.49 1.21
N ASP A 153 39.74 -17.12 2.24
CA ASP A 153 41.15 -17.52 2.29
C ASP A 153 41.38 -18.87 3.00
N GLY A 154 40.34 -19.51 3.53
CA GLY A 154 40.46 -20.77 4.26
C GLY A 154 41.12 -20.62 5.63
N ALA A 155 41.35 -19.39 6.12
CA ALA A 155 41.94 -19.17 7.42
C ALA A 155 40.96 -19.49 8.55
N LEU A 156 41.46 -20.07 9.64
CA LEU A 156 40.68 -20.31 10.85
C LEU A 156 40.48 -18.98 11.60
N GLU A 157 39.24 -18.55 11.81
CA GLU A 157 38.91 -17.33 12.56
C GLU A 157 38.02 -17.61 13.78
N PHE A 158 38.26 -16.89 14.87
CA PHE A 158 37.48 -17.00 16.10
C PHE A 158 36.16 -16.23 15.96
N ALA A 159 35.08 -16.95 15.66
CA ALA A 159 33.81 -16.39 15.20
C ALA A 159 32.91 -15.87 16.34
N MET A 160 33.21 -16.21 17.59
CA MET A 160 32.29 -15.98 18.71
C MET A 160 32.52 -14.71 19.53
N ALA A 161 33.69 -14.08 19.48
CA ALA A 161 33.92 -12.84 20.23
C ALA A 161 33.21 -11.66 19.56
N VAL A 162 32.09 -11.21 20.14
CA VAL A 162 31.28 -10.10 19.59
C VAL A 162 31.74 -8.74 20.12
N ARG A 163 32.24 -8.67 21.36
CA ARG A 163 32.82 -7.45 21.94
C ARG A 163 34.00 -7.76 22.86
N LEU A 164 34.94 -6.83 22.89
CA LEU A 164 36.00 -6.74 23.89
C LEU A 164 35.79 -5.42 24.64
N LEU A 165 35.49 -5.51 25.93
CA LEU A 165 35.15 -4.37 26.79
C LEU A 165 36.26 -4.14 27.82
N THR A 166 36.60 -2.89 28.11
CA THR A 166 37.61 -2.51 29.13
C THR A 166 37.01 -1.62 30.21
N GLY A 167 37.58 -1.64 31.41
CA GLY A 167 37.29 -0.68 32.49
C GLY A 167 38.22 0.53 32.47
N ASP A 168 38.00 1.49 33.37
CA ASP A 168 38.57 2.85 33.40
C ASP A 168 40.11 2.95 33.40
N THR A 169 40.81 1.83 33.57
CA THR A 169 42.28 1.75 33.57
C THR A 169 42.88 1.48 32.19
N GLY A 170 42.06 1.09 31.19
CA GLY A 170 42.44 0.91 29.79
C GLY A 170 43.40 -0.25 29.50
N MET A 171 43.16 -1.00 28.43
CA MET A 171 44.15 -1.90 27.84
C MET A 171 44.70 -1.29 26.54
N ASN A 172 46.02 -1.14 26.45
CA ASN A 172 46.68 -0.56 25.28
C ASN A 172 47.06 -1.66 24.28
N PHE A 173 46.32 -1.77 23.19
CA PHE A 173 46.76 -2.48 21.98
C PHE A 173 47.22 -1.45 20.96
N ALA A 174 48.54 -1.33 20.80
CA ALA A 174 49.18 -0.53 19.73
C ALA A 174 48.61 0.90 19.54
N GLY A 175 48.24 1.58 20.63
CA GLY A 175 47.87 3.01 20.61
C GLY A 175 46.39 3.34 20.37
N ASN A 176 45.48 2.36 20.30
CA ASN A 176 44.04 2.62 20.24
C ASN A 176 43.35 2.22 21.55
N MET A 177 42.47 3.10 22.07
CA MET A 177 41.59 2.76 23.18
C MET A 177 40.35 2.02 22.66
N LEU A 178 40.05 0.86 23.26
CA LEU A 178 38.81 0.10 23.04
C LEU A 178 37.74 0.53 24.08
N ASP A 179 36.49 0.21 23.77
CA ASP A 179 35.27 0.69 24.41
C ASP A 179 35.25 0.54 25.96
N ASN A 180 35.00 1.64 26.68
CA ASN A 180 35.12 1.73 28.15
C ASN A 180 33.81 1.44 28.88
N LEU A 181 33.20 0.30 28.58
CA LEU A 181 31.87 -0.10 29.08
C LEU A 181 31.87 -1.49 29.71
N ALA A 182 33.01 -1.95 30.26
CA ALA A 182 33.01 -3.18 31.04
C ALA A 182 32.04 -3.07 32.23
N PRO A 183 31.26 -4.12 32.56
CA PRO A 183 30.39 -4.11 33.72
C PRO A 183 31.17 -3.81 35.03
N PRO A 184 30.56 -3.17 36.04
CA PRO A 184 31.21 -2.93 37.33
C PRO A 184 31.83 -4.21 37.90
N GLY A 185 33.08 -4.14 38.34
CA GLY A 185 33.83 -5.30 38.82
C GLY A 185 34.78 -5.95 37.80
N TRP A 186 34.84 -5.45 36.56
CA TRP A 186 35.70 -6.00 35.50
C TRP A 186 36.72 -4.99 34.96
N LYS A 187 38.00 -5.40 34.92
CA LYS A 187 39.08 -4.68 34.22
C LYS A 187 38.99 -4.85 32.71
N PHE A 188 38.71 -6.08 32.26
CA PHE A 188 38.34 -6.33 30.87
C PHE A 188 37.58 -7.65 30.73
N LEU A 189 36.76 -7.74 29.69
CA LEU A 189 35.86 -8.86 29.44
C LEU A 189 35.80 -9.19 27.93
N ILE A 190 36.00 -10.48 27.61
CA ILE A 190 35.74 -11.06 26.28
C ILE A 190 34.43 -11.85 26.39
N GLN A 191 33.42 -11.40 25.66
CA GLN A 191 32.07 -11.97 25.72
C GLN A 191 31.66 -12.54 24.36
N SER A 192 31.00 -13.69 24.37
CA SER A 192 30.39 -14.27 23.20
C SER A 192 29.13 -13.49 22.77
N ALA A 193 28.63 -13.76 21.56
CA ALA A 193 27.37 -13.20 21.06
C ALA A 193 26.17 -13.40 21.99
N ASN A 194 26.12 -14.52 22.71
CA ASN A 194 25.03 -14.89 23.62
C ASN A 194 25.30 -14.47 25.08
N GLY A 195 26.31 -13.65 25.32
CA GLY A 195 26.57 -13.08 26.64
C GLY A 195 27.49 -13.91 27.55
N LEU A 196 28.01 -15.06 27.09
CA LEU A 196 28.94 -15.89 27.85
C LEU A 196 30.31 -15.20 27.96
N VAL A 197 30.83 -15.10 29.19
CA VAL A 197 32.20 -14.66 29.46
C VAL A 197 33.16 -15.75 29.01
N ILE A 198 33.83 -15.51 27.87
CA ILE A 198 34.82 -16.43 27.31
C ILE A 198 36.10 -16.34 28.13
N ALA A 199 36.55 -15.12 28.42
CA ALA A 199 37.67 -14.85 29.30
C ALA A 199 37.67 -13.39 29.77
N GLY A 200 38.30 -13.09 30.90
CA GLY A 200 38.36 -11.72 31.41
C GLY A 200 39.11 -11.62 32.73
N VAL A 201 39.26 -10.40 33.22
CA VAL A 201 39.92 -10.12 34.51
C VAL A 201 39.03 -9.19 35.33
N LYS A 202 38.74 -9.59 36.57
CA LYS A 202 37.99 -8.78 37.55
C LYS A 202 38.88 -7.69 38.16
N ASP A 203 38.26 -6.71 38.81
CA ASP A 203 38.94 -5.58 39.45
C ASP A 203 39.94 -6.01 40.54
N ASP A 204 39.64 -7.11 41.22
CA ASP A 204 40.50 -7.77 42.22
C ASP A 204 41.68 -8.56 41.62
N GLY A 205 41.78 -8.64 40.29
CA GLY A 205 42.83 -9.37 39.57
C GLY A 205 42.50 -10.83 39.25
N THR A 206 41.31 -11.32 39.63
CA THR A 206 40.85 -12.68 39.32
C THR A 206 40.74 -12.87 37.81
N LYS A 207 41.37 -13.93 37.29
CA LYS A 207 41.32 -14.30 35.86
C LYS A 207 40.25 -15.36 35.63
N VAL A 208 39.34 -15.10 34.70
CA VAL A 208 38.28 -16.02 34.28
C VAL A 208 38.59 -16.48 32.86
N GLY A 209 38.46 -17.78 32.57
CA GLY A 209 38.58 -18.34 31.21
C GLY A 209 40.00 -18.55 30.65
N TRP A 210 41.07 -18.29 31.43
CA TRP A 210 42.45 -18.49 31.00
C TRP A 210 43.05 -19.75 31.65
N GLY A 211 43.33 -20.78 30.85
CA GLY A 211 44.03 -21.98 31.32
C GLY A 211 45.54 -21.79 31.37
N SER A 212 46.16 -21.94 32.54
CA SER A 212 47.59 -22.25 32.64
C SER A 212 47.77 -23.36 33.66
N GLY A 213 48.14 -24.55 33.17
CA GLY A 213 48.25 -25.80 33.94
C GLY A 213 49.44 -25.85 34.90
N SER A 214 49.64 -24.85 35.77
CA SER A 214 50.67 -24.95 36.81
C SER A 214 50.32 -24.14 38.06
N GLY A 215 49.97 -24.87 39.14
CA GLY A 215 50.29 -24.48 40.51
C GLY A 215 49.19 -23.80 41.34
N ASN A 216 48.54 -24.58 42.20
CA ASN A 216 48.14 -24.23 43.58
C ASN A 216 47.56 -22.83 43.89
N GLY A 217 46.58 -22.39 43.10
CA GLY A 217 45.63 -21.35 43.51
C GLY A 217 44.24 -21.76 43.03
N GLY A 218 43.26 -21.84 43.95
CA GLY A 218 41.92 -22.36 43.69
C GLY A 218 41.29 -21.85 42.39
N GLN A 219 41.15 -22.73 41.42
CA GLN A 219 40.42 -22.49 40.18
C GLN A 219 38.92 -22.64 40.44
N ALA A 220 38.25 -21.56 40.84
CA ALA A 220 36.79 -21.50 40.78
C ALA A 220 36.39 -21.21 39.34
N GLY A 221 36.09 -22.26 38.55
CA GLY A 221 35.53 -22.08 37.19
C GLY A 221 35.77 -23.18 36.17
N GLY A 222 36.10 -24.42 36.57
CA GLY A 222 36.09 -25.54 35.63
C GLY A 222 34.67 -25.85 35.14
N ILE A 223 34.47 -25.97 33.83
CA ILE A 223 33.25 -26.54 33.25
C ILE A 223 33.32 -28.05 33.49
N THR A 224 32.41 -28.61 34.29
CA THR A 224 32.24 -30.07 34.43
C THR A 224 31.09 -30.50 33.52
N PRO A 225 31.37 -31.11 32.34
CA PRO A 225 30.31 -31.58 31.45
C PRO A 225 29.71 -32.89 31.99
N GLY A 226 28.41 -33.07 31.82
CA GLY A 226 27.82 -34.41 31.79
C GLY A 226 26.65 -34.66 32.74
N ASP A 227 25.49 -34.05 32.46
CA ASP A 227 24.21 -34.57 32.96
C ASP A 227 23.05 -34.08 32.06
N THR A 228 22.18 -35.00 31.64
CA THR A 228 20.97 -34.71 30.86
C THR A 228 19.77 -34.56 31.78
N ALA A 229 19.01 -33.48 31.60
CA ALA A 229 17.74 -33.22 32.26
C ALA A 229 16.58 -33.60 31.33
N ALA A 230 15.57 -34.31 31.84
CA ALA A 230 14.36 -34.62 31.07
C ALA A 230 13.50 -33.36 30.85
N GLY A 231 13.51 -32.42 31.81
CA GLY A 231 12.82 -31.14 31.70
C GLY A 231 13.37 -30.06 32.61
N TYR A 232 12.68 -28.91 32.66
CA TYR A 232 13.12 -27.76 33.47
C TYR A 232 13.08 -28.01 34.97
N ASP A 233 12.18 -28.86 35.45
CA ASP A 233 12.12 -29.19 36.87
C ASP A 233 13.37 -29.96 37.34
N ASP A 234 14.00 -30.74 36.46
CA ASP A 234 15.27 -31.40 36.77
C ASP A 234 16.43 -30.40 36.87
N ILE A 235 16.34 -29.27 36.17
CA ILE A 235 17.29 -28.16 36.29
C ILE A 235 17.04 -27.38 37.59
N ARG A 236 15.77 -27.04 37.87
CA ARG A 236 15.38 -26.29 39.07
C ARG A 236 15.69 -27.03 40.36
N ASN A 237 15.49 -28.35 40.38
CA ASN A 237 15.75 -29.17 41.57
C ASN A 237 17.20 -29.68 41.67
N TYR A 238 18.07 -29.28 40.75
CA TYR A 238 19.45 -29.76 40.73
C TYR A 238 20.30 -29.12 41.84
N THR A 239 20.94 -29.95 42.64
CA THR A 239 21.85 -29.52 43.73
C THR A 239 23.28 -30.04 43.55
N GLY A 240 23.59 -30.65 42.41
CA GLY A 240 24.92 -31.19 42.12
C GLY A 240 25.94 -30.16 41.63
N ASP A 241 27.13 -30.67 41.33
CA ASP A 241 28.31 -29.86 40.97
C ASP A 241 28.40 -29.53 39.46
N ALA A 242 27.53 -30.09 38.61
CA ALA A 242 27.56 -29.76 37.19
C ALA A 242 27.30 -28.26 36.98
N THR A 243 28.04 -27.70 36.03
CA THR A 243 27.92 -26.29 35.62
C THR A 243 27.31 -26.14 34.23
N VAL A 244 27.08 -27.27 33.55
CA VAL A 244 26.41 -27.37 32.25
C VAL A 244 25.47 -28.57 32.27
N ARG A 245 24.24 -28.38 31.83
CA ARG A 245 23.25 -29.46 31.67
C ARG A 245 22.48 -29.31 30.37
N ASP A 246 22.12 -30.44 29.78
CA ASP A 246 21.34 -30.49 28.54
C ASP A 246 19.91 -30.94 28.84
N VAL A 247 18.94 -30.09 28.55
CA VAL A 247 17.52 -30.48 28.58
C VAL A 247 17.21 -31.20 27.28
N VAL A 248 16.63 -32.40 27.37
CA VAL A 248 16.26 -33.25 26.21
C VAL A 248 14.75 -33.34 25.97
N GLY A 249 13.95 -32.63 26.77
CA GLY A 249 12.49 -32.61 26.65
C GLY A 249 12.02 -32.11 25.27
N ALA A 250 10.97 -32.74 24.75
CA ALA A 250 10.42 -32.42 23.43
C ALA A 250 10.02 -30.93 23.35
N ARG A 251 10.54 -30.21 22.34
CA ARG A 251 10.33 -28.77 22.06
C ARG A 251 10.99 -27.79 23.03
N ILE A 252 11.43 -28.24 24.21
CA ILE A 252 12.15 -27.42 25.20
C ILE A 252 13.65 -27.71 25.27
N GLY A 253 14.13 -28.60 24.39
CA GLY A 253 15.52 -29.04 24.38
C GLY A 253 16.51 -27.88 24.29
N GLY A 254 17.66 -28.03 24.93
CA GLY A 254 18.73 -27.04 24.86
C GLY A 254 19.72 -27.13 26.01
N ARG A 255 20.88 -26.52 25.80
CA ARG A 255 21.95 -26.44 26.78
C ARG A 255 21.73 -25.29 27.75
N PHE A 256 21.94 -25.54 29.03
CA PHE A 256 21.91 -24.56 30.11
C PHE A 256 23.25 -24.50 30.82
N VAL A 257 23.69 -23.29 31.14
CA VAL A 257 24.95 -23.04 31.85
C VAL A 257 24.68 -22.29 33.14
N ALA A 258 25.33 -22.75 34.21
CA ALA A 258 25.21 -22.16 35.53
C ALA A 258 25.98 -20.84 35.66
N TYR A 259 25.31 -19.83 36.19
CA TYR A 259 25.88 -18.54 36.58
C TYR A 259 25.45 -18.20 38.01
N PRO A 260 26.29 -18.49 39.03
CA PRO A 260 25.94 -18.24 40.42
C PRO A 260 25.88 -16.74 40.77
N ASP A 261 26.60 -15.89 40.02
CA ASP A 261 26.66 -14.44 40.26
C ASP A 261 25.48 -13.66 39.61
N LEU A 262 24.60 -14.32 38.85
CA LEU A 262 23.43 -13.66 38.25
C LEU A 262 22.26 -13.56 39.22
N THR A 263 21.52 -12.45 39.14
CA THR A 263 20.35 -12.17 39.99
C THR A 263 19.02 -12.28 39.25
N ASP A 264 19.06 -12.68 37.98
CA ASP A 264 17.91 -12.87 37.12
C ASP A 264 16.82 -13.77 37.77
N GLU A 265 15.56 -13.45 37.49
CA GLU A 265 14.41 -14.26 37.91
C GLU A 265 14.24 -15.48 36.98
N ASP A 266 13.51 -16.49 37.44
CA ASP A 266 13.14 -17.63 36.59
C ASP A 266 12.11 -17.16 35.56
N ASP A 267 12.48 -17.20 34.29
CA ASP A 267 11.61 -16.79 33.18
C ASP A 267 10.90 -17.99 32.52
N GLY A 268 11.09 -19.19 33.04
CA GLY A 268 10.44 -20.40 32.54
C GLY A 268 11.04 -20.99 31.27
N GLY A 269 12.21 -20.52 30.79
CA GLY A 269 12.83 -21.13 29.62
C GLY A 269 14.23 -20.68 29.25
N GLY A 270 14.51 -19.38 29.37
CA GLY A 270 15.80 -18.76 29.11
C GLY A 270 16.69 -18.75 30.35
N VAL A 271 16.15 -18.36 31.49
CA VAL A 271 16.78 -18.42 32.82
C VAL A 271 15.93 -19.29 33.72
N LEU A 272 16.53 -20.35 34.28
CA LEU A 272 15.90 -21.22 35.27
C LEU A 272 16.62 -21.05 36.60
N VAL A 273 15.87 -20.89 37.70
CA VAL A 273 16.46 -20.67 39.03
C VAL A 273 16.40 -21.97 39.82
N GLY A 274 17.58 -22.46 40.20
CA GLY A 274 17.72 -23.63 41.06
C GLY A 274 17.24 -23.38 42.48
N ILE A 275 16.84 -24.43 43.18
CA ILE A 275 16.52 -24.40 44.61
C ILE A 275 17.73 -24.02 45.48
N ASP A 276 18.94 -24.18 44.95
CA ASP A 276 20.20 -23.73 45.54
C ASP A 276 20.49 -22.24 45.28
N GLY A 277 19.60 -21.55 44.56
CA GLY A 277 19.73 -20.14 44.16
C GLY A 277 20.57 -19.92 42.89
N ARG A 278 21.09 -20.97 42.25
CA ARG A 278 21.91 -20.85 41.03
C ARG A 278 21.04 -20.54 39.82
N ARG A 279 21.48 -19.64 38.93
CA ARG A 279 20.78 -19.37 37.67
C ARG A 279 21.35 -20.22 36.55
N TRP A 280 20.48 -20.88 35.81
CA TRP A 280 20.80 -21.67 34.64
C TRP A 280 20.33 -20.92 33.40
N VAL A 281 21.28 -20.43 32.60
CA VAL A 281 20.99 -19.63 31.41
C VAL A 281 21.12 -20.50 30.17
N ARG A 282 20.08 -20.49 29.33
CA ARG A 282 20.01 -21.18 28.04
C ARG A 282 21.06 -20.60 27.09
N LEU A 283 21.86 -21.49 26.51
CA LEU A 283 22.76 -21.16 25.41
C LEU A 283 22.09 -21.52 24.09
N THR A 284 21.80 -20.49 23.28
CA THR A 284 21.15 -20.65 21.98
C THR A 284 21.49 -19.48 21.06
N ASP A 285 21.33 -19.69 19.75
CA ASP A 285 21.43 -18.67 18.71
C ASP A 285 20.07 -18.02 18.37
N HIS A 286 18.96 -18.65 18.77
CA HIS A 286 17.60 -18.14 18.70
C HIS A 286 16.73 -18.71 19.82
N VAL A 287 15.59 -18.07 20.10
CA VAL A 287 14.59 -18.64 21.02
C VAL A 287 13.26 -18.88 20.32
N THR A 288 12.48 -19.82 20.86
CA THR A 288 11.15 -20.18 20.37
C THR A 288 10.13 -20.01 21.49
N TYR A 289 8.84 -19.91 21.16
CA TYR A 289 7.76 -19.87 22.15
C TYR A 289 7.69 -21.16 22.97
N ASP A 290 7.96 -22.31 22.34
CA ASP A 290 7.99 -23.59 23.05
C ASP A 290 9.07 -23.65 24.13
N MET A 291 10.24 -23.06 23.86
CA MET A 291 11.33 -23.00 24.85
C MET A 291 10.90 -22.26 26.12
N PHE A 292 9.86 -21.44 26.09
CA PHE A 292 9.33 -20.75 27.28
C PHE A 292 8.04 -21.40 27.81
N GLY A 293 7.74 -22.62 27.35
CA GLY A 293 6.58 -23.39 27.81
C GLY A 293 5.25 -22.85 27.31
N ALA A 294 5.21 -22.11 26.19
CA ALA A 294 3.97 -21.55 25.66
C ALA A 294 2.93 -22.67 25.37
N PRO A 295 1.74 -22.63 25.99
CA PRO A 295 0.67 -23.59 25.73
C PRO A 295 0.24 -23.56 24.26
N ARG A 296 0.32 -24.71 23.59
CA ARG A 296 -0.21 -24.88 22.24
C ARG A 296 -1.67 -25.33 22.30
N ILE A 297 -2.52 -24.75 21.46
CA ILE A 297 -3.82 -25.32 21.12
C ILE A 297 -3.57 -26.62 20.34
N GLN A 298 -4.25 -27.69 20.72
CA GLN A 298 -4.16 -28.96 19.98
C GLN A 298 -4.67 -28.77 18.54
N THR A 299 -4.00 -29.40 17.57
CA THR A 299 -4.30 -29.21 16.14
C THR A 299 -5.76 -29.52 15.81
N GLU A 300 -6.33 -30.61 16.34
CA GLU A 300 -7.74 -30.96 16.12
C GLU A 300 -8.70 -29.90 16.69
N THR A 301 -8.40 -29.39 17.90
CA THR A 301 -9.18 -28.32 18.52
C THR A 301 -9.12 -27.03 17.68
N TYR A 302 -7.94 -26.65 17.20
CA TYR A 302 -7.78 -25.48 16.33
C TYR A 302 -8.54 -25.61 15.02
N LEU A 303 -8.41 -26.74 14.31
CA LEU A 303 -9.09 -26.96 13.03
C LEU A 303 -10.61 -26.94 13.20
N ARG A 304 -11.12 -27.51 14.30
CA ARG A 304 -12.55 -27.45 14.62
C ARG A 304 -13.00 -26.03 14.99
N TYR A 305 -12.18 -25.29 15.74
CA TYR A 305 -12.44 -23.88 16.07
C TYR A 305 -12.54 -23.03 14.80
N GLU A 306 -11.55 -23.15 13.92
CA GLU A 306 -11.51 -22.43 12.65
C GLU A 306 -12.73 -22.72 11.79
N ALA A 307 -13.10 -23.99 11.62
CA ALA A 307 -14.26 -24.39 10.82
C ALA A 307 -15.57 -23.81 11.38
N LEU A 308 -15.78 -23.89 12.70
CA LEU A 308 -16.98 -23.35 13.35
C LEU A 308 -17.04 -21.81 13.24
N SER A 309 -15.91 -21.11 13.44
CA SER A 309 -15.84 -19.65 13.27
C SER A 309 -16.16 -19.22 11.84
N LYS A 310 -15.61 -19.91 10.83
CA LYS A 310 -15.90 -19.66 9.41
C LYS A 310 -17.36 -19.90 9.05
N ASN A 311 -18.03 -20.84 9.71
CA ASN A 311 -19.45 -21.12 9.54
C ASN A 311 -20.38 -20.16 10.32
N GLY A 312 -19.83 -19.24 11.11
CA GLY A 312 -20.61 -18.35 11.98
C GLY A 312 -21.19 -19.04 13.23
N GLU A 313 -20.72 -20.24 13.57
CA GLU A 313 -21.18 -21.02 14.73
C GLU A 313 -20.47 -20.58 16.03
N GLU A 314 -20.59 -19.29 16.35
CA GLU A 314 -19.78 -18.63 17.39
C GLU A 314 -19.88 -19.32 18.76
N ALA A 315 -21.09 -19.63 19.25
CA ALA A 315 -21.24 -20.25 20.57
C ALA A 315 -20.49 -21.60 20.67
N ALA A 316 -20.53 -22.41 19.61
CA ALA A 316 -19.84 -23.69 19.54
C ALA A 316 -18.32 -23.50 19.44
N ALA A 317 -17.85 -22.57 18.58
CA ALA A 317 -16.44 -22.25 18.44
C ALA A 317 -15.85 -21.81 19.80
N GLN A 318 -16.48 -20.84 20.46
CA GLN A 318 -15.94 -20.24 21.69
C GLN A 318 -15.87 -21.24 22.85
N SER A 319 -16.77 -22.24 22.89
CA SER A 319 -16.71 -23.32 23.89
C SER A 319 -15.41 -24.14 23.84
N LEU A 320 -14.80 -24.28 22.65
CA LEU A 320 -13.57 -25.06 22.48
C LEU A 320 -12.34 -24.40 23.11
N LEU A 321 -12.37 -23.07 23.25
CA LEU A 321 -11.25 -22.28 23.78
C LEU A 321 -11.54 -21.70 25.16
N ALA A 322 -12.65 -22.08 25.81
CA ALA A 322 -13.05 -21.52 27.11
C ALA A 322 -12.02 -21.82 28.22
N ASP A 323 -11.54 -23.07 28.27
CA ASP A 323 -10.66 -23.58 29.32
C ASP A 323 -9.19 -23.71 28.88
N ILE A 324 -8.86 -23.26 27.66
CA ILE A 324 -7.48 -23.27 27.16
C ILE A 324 -6.68 -22.17 27.85
N GLU A 325 -5.51 -22.52 28.37
CA GLU A 325 -4.57 -21.57 28.97
C GLU A 325 -3.98 -20.63 27.90
N PRO A 326 -3.98 -19.30 28.11
CA PRO A 326 -3.35 -18.36 27.18
C PRO A 326 -1.83 -18.50 27.14
N ALA A 327 -1.22 -18.25 25.98
CA ALA A 327 0.23 -18.26 25.80
C ALA A 327 0.92 -16.92 26.11
N ASP A 328 0.12 -15.92 26.48
CA ASP A 328 0.47 -14.55 26.82
C ASP A 328 1.77 -14.40 27.61
N GLU A 329 1.87 -14.99 28.80
CA GLU A 329 3.01 -14.81 29.70
C GLU A 329 4.28 -15.52 29.22
N ALA A 330 4.14 -16.70 28.62
CA ALA A 330 5.29 -17.46 28.09
C ALA A 330 5.92 -16.73 26.90
N ILE A 331 5.09 -16.21 25.99
CA ILE A 331 5.56 -15.43 24.84
C ILE A 331 6.17 -14.09 25.29
N ALA A 332 5.59 -13.44 26.30
CA ALA A 332 6.17 -12.21 26.89
C ALA A 332 7.57 -12.47 27.45
N ARG A 333 7.77 -13.57 28.18
CA ARG A 333 9.07 -13.98 28.73
C ARG A 333 10.07 -14.34 27.63
N CYS A 334 9.62 -15.03 26.57
CA CYS A 334 10.43 -15.32 25.39
C CYS A 334 11.00 -14.05 24.74
N HIS A 335 10.14 -13.07 24.45
CA HIS A 335 10.58 -11.80 23.87
C HIS A 335 11.44 -10.98 24.82
N ALA A 336 11.15 -10.99 26.13
CA ALA A 336 11.97 -10.30 27.13
C ALA A 336 13.41 -10.85 27.16
N PHE A 337 13.56 -12.17 27.16
CA PHE A 337 14.86 -12.83 27.08
C PHE A 337 15.57 -12.52 25.75
N ALA A 338 14.87 -12.67 24.63
CA ALA A 338 15.40 -12.39 23.30
C ALA A 338 15.94 -10.95 23.19
N ASN A 339 15.17 -9.98 23.68
CA ASN A 339 15.55 -8.57 23.67
C ASN A 339 16.78 -8.28 24.52
N ARG A 340 16.90 -8.93 25.69
CA ARG A 340 18.03 -8.74 26.60
C ARG A 340 19.33 -9.26 26.01
N TYR A 341 19.29 -10.43 25.37
CA TYR A 341 20.48 -11.10 24.84
C TYR A 341 20.72 -10.83 23.35
N GLY A 342 19.87 -10.03 22.69
CA GLY A 342 20.01 -9.71 21.27
C GLY A 342 19.76 -10.90 20.33
N LEU A 343 18.94 -11.86 20.75
CA LEU A 343 18.67 -13.10 20.03
C LEU A 343 17.44 -12.96 19.12
N PRO A 344 17.44 -13.53 17.90
CA PRO A 344 16.23 -13.69 17.11
C PRO A 344 15.19 -14.58 17.80
N VAL A 345 13.91 -14.32 17.49
CA VAL A 345 12.80 -15.20 17.87
C VAL A 345 12.30 -15.95 16.65
N VAL A 346 12.31 -17.28 16.70
CA VAL A 346 11.89 -18.15 15.60
C VAL A 346 10.82 -19.11 16.10
N GLN A 347 9.70 -19.20 15.39
CA GLN A 347 8.66 -20.18 15.70
C GLN A 347 8.11 -20.81 14.42
N ASN A 348 8.37 -22.11 14.26
CA ASN A 348 8.10 -22.84 13.02
C ASN A 348 6.83 -23.69 13.05
N ALA A 349 6.13 -23.77 14.20
CA ALA A 349 4.91 -24.57 14.34
C ALA A 349 4.09 -24.12 15.55
N GLY A 350 2.78 -24.36 15.52
CA GLY A 350 1.89 -24.28 16.67
C GLY A 350 0.88 -23.13 16.61
N ALA A 351 -0.29 -23.37 17.21
CA ALA A 351 -1.34 -22.37 17.41
C ALA A 351 -1.37 -21.96 18.89
N PHE A 352 -1.37 -20.66 19.16
CA PHE A 352 -1.27 -20.11 20.52
C PHE A 352 -2.43 -19.15 20.78
N LEU A 353 -3.11 -19.33 21.91
CA LEU A 353 -4.18 -18.44 22.32
C LEU A 353 -3.60 -17.15 22.90
N TRP A 354 -4.06 -16.00 22.41
CA TRP A 354 -3.77 -14.68 22.98
C TRP A 354 -4.99 -14.08 23.66
N VAL A 355 -4.86 -13.50 24.86
CA VAL A 355 -5.97 -12.86 25.60
C VAL A 355 -5.78 -11.36 25.79
N GLY A 356 -4.59 -10.88 26.11
CA GLY A 356 -4.41 -9.44 26.33
C GLY A 356 -3.01 -8.95 26.70
N ALA A 357 -1.98 -9.80 26.70
CA ALA A 357 -0.62 -9.38 26.98
C ALA A 357 0.01 -8.61 25.81
N GLU A 358 0.90 -7.67 26.15
CA GLU A 358 1.75 -6.98 25.18
C GLU A 358 3.11 -7.66 25.05
N TRP A 359 3.58 -7.85 23.82
CA TRP A 359 4.88 -8.44 23.50
C TRP A 359 5.79 -7.43 22.84
N ILE A 360 6.84 -7.01 23.56
CA ILE A 360 7.81 -6.03 23.07
C ILE A 360 8.84 -6.71 22.18
N VAL A 361 9.00 -6.26 20.94
CA VAL A 361 9.92 -6.83 19.96
C VAL A 361 11.06 -5.84 19.67
N ARG A 362 12.31 -6.23 19.91
CA ARG A 362 13.52 -5.42 19.61
C ARG A 362 14.53 -6.15 18.72
N THR A 363 14.36 -7.46 18.54
CA THR A 363 15.23 -8.34 17.75
C THR A 363 14.48 -8.91 16.53
N PRO A 364 15.20 -9.44 15.52
CA PRO A 364 14.55 -10.02 14.35
C PRO A 364 13.63 -11.19 14.71
N CYS A 365 12.50 -11.32 14.02
CA CYS A 365 11.60 -12.45 14.21
C CYS A 365 11.25 -13.16 12.89
N ASN A 366 11.16 -14.49 12.95
CA ASN A 366 10.54 -15.31 11.93
C ASN A 366 9.51 -16.26 12.56
N LEU A 367 8.24 -15.91 12.44
CA LEU A 367 7.14 -16.57 13.15
C LEU A 367 6.13 -17.23 12.19
N THR A 368 6.47 -17.30 10.91
CA THR A 368 5.57 -17.72 9.80
C THR A 368 5.02 -19.13 9.96
N GLY A 369 5.70 -20.02 10.70
CA GLY A 369 5.21 -21.36 10.98
C GLY A 369 4.18 -21.43 12.12
N SER A 370 3.87 -20.31 12.78
CA SER A 370 2.95 -20.27 13.93
C SER A 370 1.71 -19.42 13.68
N ILE A 371 0.68 -19.68 14.49
CA ILE A 371 -0.61 -19.01 14.43
C ILE A 371 -0.93 -18.42 15.81
N ILE A 372 -1.29 -17.15 15.87
CA ILE A 372 -1.90 -16.55 17.06
C ILE A 372 -3.41 -16.50 16.87
N VAL A 373 -4.13 -17.07 17.83
CA VAL A 373 -5.58 -17.25 17.81
C VAL A 373 -6.21 -16.33 18.85
N THR A 374 -7.30 -15.64 18.48
CA THR A 374 -8.12 -14.87 19.43
C THR A 374 -9.45 -15.57 19.72
N CYS A 375 -10.08 -15.22 20.83
CA CYS A 375 -11.41 -15.70 21.24
C CYS A 375 -12.19 -14.58 21.98
N ASN A 376 -13.35 -14.91 22.55
CA ASN A 376 -14.18 -13.98 23.34
C ASN A 376 -13.50 -13.36 24.56
N ARG A 377 -12.36 -13.90 24.99
CA ARG A 377 -11.55 -13.35 26.09
C ARG A 377 -10.54 -12.31 25.57
N SER A 378 -10.24 -12.28 24.28
CA SER A 378 -9.16 -11.51 23.69
C SER A 378 -9.49 -10.04 23.49
N GLY A 379 -8.58 -9.14 23.86
CA GLY A 379 -8.77 -7.71 23.65
C GLY A 379 -9.70 -7.03 24.67
N THR A 380 -9.93 -5.73 24.48
CA THR A 380 -10.79 -4.94 25.37
C THR A 380 -12.23 -4.86 24.86
N ASN A 381 -13.18 -4.93 25.80
CA ASN A 381 -14.61 -4.78 25.51
C ASN A 381 -15.02 -3.31 25.58
N GLU A 382 -14.57 -2.52 24.61
CA GLU A 382 -14.73 -1.07 24.62
C GLU A 382 -15.32 -0.53 23.32
N THR A 383 -16.24 0.41 23.46
CA THR A 383 -16.89 1.08 22.32
C THR A 383 -16.17 2.34 21.88
N ARG A 384 -15.31 2.90 22.75
CA ARG A 384 -14.48 4.07 22.48
C ARG A 384 -13.01 3.70 22.61
N TRP A 385 -12.18 4.21 21.71
CA TRP A 385 -10.80 3.80 21.62
C TRP A 385 -9.88 4.98 21.30
N GLY A 386 -8.75 5.06 22.01
CA GLY A 386 -7.76 6.12 21.86
C GLY A 386 -8.11 7.38 22.66
N ARG A 387 -7.24 7.70 23.62
CA ARG A 387 -7.27 8.96 24.35
C ARG A 387 -7.05 10.13 23.38
N VAL A 388 -7.64 11.28 23.70
CA VAL A 388 -7.37 12.54 22.99
C VAL A 388 -6.51 13.42 23.88
N ASP A 389 -5.45 13.99 23.31
CA ASP A 389 -4.51 14.86 24.03
C ASP A 389 -5.28 16.00 24.74
N GLY A 390 -5.13 16.10 26.05
CA GLY A 390 -5.81 17.10 26.88
C GLY A 390 -7.29 16.84 27.17
N VAL A 391 -7.83 15.66 26.86
CA VAL A 391 -9.22 15.27 27.13
C VAL A 391 -9.23 13.99 27.97
N ASP A 392 -9.92 14.03 29.10
CA ASP A 392 -10.23 12.84 29.90
C ASP A 392 -11.71 12.51 29.74
N ASP A 393 -12.01 11.57 28.83
CA ASP A 393 -13.37 11.12 28.54
C ASP A 393 -13.58 9.62 28.82
N GLY A 394 -12.68 9.04 29.62
CA GLY A 394 -12.73 7.63 30.01
C GLY A 394 -12.34 6.64 28.91
N SER A 395 -11.85 7.08 27.75
CA SER A 395 -11.44 6.15 26.68
C SER A 395 -10.09 5.50 26.98
N PRO A 396 -9.98 4.16 26.94
CA PRO A 396 -8.73 3.47 27.25
C PRO A 396 -7.70 3.58 26.13
N GLU A 397 -6.43 3.42 26.52
CA GLU A 397 -5.33 3.25 25.58
C GLU A 397 -5.50 1.98 24.75
N PRO A 398 -4.97 1.96 23.52
CA PRO A 398 -5.03 0.75 22.72
C PRO A 398 -4.22 -0.39 23.31
N MET A 399 -4.83 -1.58 23.31
CA MET A 399 -4.13 -2.82 23.60
C MET A 399 -3.37 -3.25 22.35
N TYR A 400 -2.07 -3.50 22.51
CA TYR A 400 -1.19 -3.88 21.43
C TYR A 400 -0.65 -5.30 21.66
N MET A 401 -0.78 -6.19 20.67
CA MET A 401 -0.26 -7.55 20.79
C MET A 401 1.27 -7.56 20.60
N TYR A 402 1.78 -7.15 19.44
CA TYR A 402 3.21 -6.97 19.19
C TYR A 402 3.57 -5.49 19.12
N ARG A 403 4.51 -5.05 19.96
CA ARG A 403 5.04 -3.68 19.95
C ARG A 403 6.49 -3.67 19.50
N ILE A 404 6.73 -3.22 18.28
CA ILE A 404 8.07 -3.16 17.70
C ILE A 404 8.75 -1.89 18.19
N GLN A 405 9.68 -2.02 19.12
CA GLN A 405 10.36 -0.91 19.79
C GLN A 405 11.86 -0.88 19.48
N GLY A 406 12.42 0.32 19.55
CA GLY A 406 13.85 0.57 19.34
C GLY A 406 14.40 1.49 20.42
N LYS A 407 15.17 2.50 19.99
CA LYS A 407 15.60 3.58 20.89
C LYS A 407 14.37 4.33 21.40
N SER A 408 14.39 4.66 22.69
CA SER A 408 13.30 5.37 23.33
C SER A 408 13.06 6.72 22.65
N ARG A 409 11.78 7.04 22.46
CA ARG A 409 11.34 8.39 22.13
C ARG A 409 11.83 9.37 23.20
N ILE A 410 12.27 10.55 22.77
CA ILE A 410 12.73 11.63 23.65
C ILE A 410 11.68 12.74 23.60
N ASP A 411 10.94 12.90 24.68
CA ASP A 411 9.97 13.98 24.83
C ASP A 411 10.63 15.27 25.33
N PHE A 412 10.12 16.40 24.86
CA PHE A 412 10.58 17.70 25.30
C PHE A 412 10.07 17.98 26.71
N THR A 413 10.93 18.53 27.56
CA THR A 413 10.51 19.02 28.88
C THR A 413 9.66 20.29 28.75
N ALA A 414 9.00 20.70 29.84
CA ALA A 414 8.24 21.93 29.87
C ALA A 414 9.08 23.17 29.49
N ASP A 415 10.33 23.23 29.97
CA ASP A 415 11.26 24.33 29.66
C ASP A 415 11.70 24.30 28.19
N GLU A 416 11.94 23.11 27.62
CA GLU A 416 12.30 22.95 26.21
C GLU A 416 11.13 23.32 25.28
N LEU A 417 9.89 23.01 25.67
CA LEU A 417 8.69 23.46 24.98
C LEU A 417 8.52 24.98 25.08
N ALA A 418 8.80 25.57 26.24
CA ALA A 418 8.77 27.02 26.42
C ALA A 418 9.81 27.70 25.52
N ASP A 419 11.02 27.16 25.42
CA ASP A 419 12.09 27.65 24.53
C ASP A 419 11.70 27.51 23.05
N LEU A 420 11.21 26.33 22.62
CA LEU A 420 10.70 26.10 21.26
C LEU A 420 9.64 27.15 20.87
N ASN A 421 8.70 27.41 21.76
CA ASN A 421 7.62 28.37 21.55
C ASN A 421 8.08 29.83 21.55
N ALA A 422 8.99 30.21 22.45
CA ALA A 422 9.44 31.58 22.60
C ALA A 422 10.47 31.97 21.52
N ASN A 423 11.43 31.09 21.25
CA ASN A 423 12.63 31.44 20.48
C ASN A 423 12.69 30.81 19.09
N TYR A 424 11.89 29.77 18.81
CA TYR A 424 11.96 29.03 17.54
C TYR A 424 10.63 28.93 16.79
N ALA A 425 9.53 29.45 17.32
CA ALA A 425 8.21 29.34 16.68
C ALA A 425 8.14 29.98 15.29
N GLN A 426 8.98 30.98 14.98
CA GLN A 426 9.07 31.56 13.63
C GLN A 426 9.49 30.55 12.56
N TYR A 427 10.16 29.46 12.94
CA TYR A 427 10.61 28.39 12.05
C TYR A 427 9.56 27.29 11.84
N ILE A 428 8.53 27.21 12.68
CA ILE A 428 7.45 26.20 12.61
C ILE A 428 6.33 26.69 11.67
N LYS A 429 6.68 26.86 10.39
CA LYS A 429 5.79 27.40 9.35
C LYS A 429 5.83 26.56 8.08
N LYS A 430 4.75 26.63 7.29
CA LYS A 430 4.65 25.96 5.98
C LYS A 430 5.79 26.47 5.11
N GLY A 431 6.52 25.55 4.51
CA GLY A 431 7.67 25.88 3.67
C GLY A 431 9.02 25.72 4.37
N SER A 432 9.05 25.64 5.70
CA SER A 432 10.31 25.62 6.44
C SER A 432 11.05 24.29 6.27
N THR A 433 12.34 24.38 5.97
CA THR A 433 13.30 23.26 5.97
C THR A 433 14.42 23.50 6.98
N TYR A 434 14.17 24.33 7.99
CA TYR A 434 15.18 24.77 8.94
C TYR A 434 14.56 25.06 10.31
N LEU A 435 15.13 24.46 11.35
CA LEU A 435 14.81 24.64 12.75
C LEU A 435 16.12 24.57 13.57
N PRO A 436 16.77 25.70 13.87
CA PRO A 436 18.10 25.76 14.47
C PRO A 436 18.10 25.57 15.98
N MET A 437 17.32 24.61 16.49
CA MET A 437 17.28 24.31 17.91
C MET A 437 18.40 23.32 18.26
N PRO A 438 19.38 23.69 19.12
CA PRO A 438 20.54 22.86 19.42
C PRO A 438 20.22 21.45 19.91
N LYS A 439 19.10 21.29 20.63
CA LYS A 439 18.56 20.01 21.11
C LYS A 439 18.43 18.96 19.99
N LEU A 440 18.16 19.38 18.75
CA LEU A 440 17.97 18.48 17.62
C LEU A 440 19.30 17.96 17.04
N TYR A 441 20.40 18.70 17.20
CA TYR A 441 21.64 18.44 16.45
C TYR A 441 22.27 17.05 16.70
N PRO A 442 22.26 16.51 17.94
CA PRO A 442 22.77 15.16 18.20
C PRO A 442 21.96 14.05 17.53
N HIS A 443 20.72 14.33 17.11
CA HIS A 443 19.75 13.33 16.64
C HIS A 443 19.58 13.33 15.12
N ARG A 444 20.64 13.72 14.38
CA ARG A 444 20.66 13.69 12.91
C ARG A 444 20.18 12.35 12.36
N GLY A 445 19.25 12.42 11.41
CA GLY A 445 18.63 11.28 10.75
C GLY A 445 17.47 10.67 11.52
N GLY A 446 17.19 11.14 12.75
CA GLY A 446 15.96 10.84 13.46
C GLY A 446 14.79 11.69 12.97
N LEU A 447 13.62 11.50 13.58
CA LEU A 447 12.40 12.26 13.31
C LEU A 447 12.18 13.28 14.43
N PHE A 448 11.89 14.53 14.07
CA PHE A 448 11.29 15.52 14.95
C PHE A 448 9.80 15.60 14.65
N GLY A 449 8.96 15.59 15.69
CA GLY A 449 7.52 15.77 15.56
C GLY A 449 6.96 16.68 16.64
N TYR A 450 5.81 17.30 16.38
CA TYR A 450 5.13 18.14 17.36
C TYR A 450 3.61 18.14 17.19
N ILE A 451 2.90 18.48 18.27
CA ILE A 451 1.47 18.75 18.32
C ILE A 451 1.25 20.09 19.04
N SER A 452 0.31 20.88 18.53
CA SER A 452 -0.08 22.18 19.06
C SER A 452 -1.39 22.11 19.83
N SER A 453 -1.58 23.00 20.80
CA SER A 453 -2.86 23.21 21.48
C SER A 453 -3.92 23.86 20.58
N ALA A 454 -3.49 24.55 19.52
CA ALA A 454 -4.37 25.20 18.56
C ALA A 454 -5.05 24.19 17.64
N VAL A 455 -6.34 24.44 17.37
CA VAL A 455 -7.14 23.65 16.44
C VAL A 455 -6.84 24.11 15.02
N GLU A 456 -6.46 23.16 14.15
CA GLU A 456 -6.36 23.39 12.72
C GLU A 456 -7.75 23.37 12.08
N LEU A 457 -8.54 22.32 12.30
CA LEU A 457 -9.88 22.20 11.74
C LEU A 457 -10.84 21.43 12.65
N PHE A 458 -12.13 21.61 12.41
CA PHE A 458 -13.22 20.97 13.15
C PHE A 458 -13.95 19.97 12.26
N ARG A 459 -13.81 18.67 12.54
CA ARG A 459 -14.50 17.58 11.83
C ARG A 459 -16.02 17.80 11.88
N GLY A 460 -16.67 17.76 10.73
CA GLY A 460 -18.10 18.03 10.58
C GLY A 460 -18.55 19.41 11.07
N GLY A 461 -17.62 20.35 11.26
CA GLY A 461 -17.90 21.68 11.82
C GLY A 461 -18.34 21.70 13.28
N ASN A 462 -18.03 20.66 14.06
CA ASN A 462 -18.37 20.62 15.49
C ASN A 462 -17.26 21.26 16.35
N HIS A 463 -17.54 22.45 16.89
CA HIS A 463 -16.61 23.23 17.73
C HIS A 463 -16.64 22.83 19.21
N VAL A 464 -17.68 22.11 19.64
CA VAL A 464 -17.94 21.79 21.04
C VAL A 464 -17.26 20.49 21.45
N ASN A 465 -17.29 19.46 20.59
CA ASN A 465 -16.71 18.17 20.92
C ASN A 465 -15.17 18.18 20.73
N PRO A 466 -14.37 17.94 21.77
CA PRO A 466 -12.91 17.91 21.63
C PRO A 466 -12.41 16.84 20.64
N ARG A 467 -13.13 15.73 20.48
CA ARG A 467 -12.77 14.66 19.53
C ARG A 467 -12.91 15.05 18.06
N THR A 468 -13.68 16.09 17.77
CA THR A 468 -13.80 16.64 16.42
C THR A 468 -12.77 17.73 16.15
N GLN A 469 -11.96 18.12 17.14
CA GLN A 469 -10.90 19.09 16.97
C GLN A 469 -9.63 18.41 16.46
N VAL A 470 -9.26 18.70 15.21
CA VAL A 470 -7.97 18.28 14.65
C VAL A 470 -6.94 19.36 14.97
N LYS A 471 -5.97 19.05 15.82
CA LYS A 471 -4.91 19.97 16.23
C LYS A 471 -3.83 20.12 15.17
N TYR A 472 -3.22 21.30 15.09
CA TYR A 472 -2.01 21.49 14.29
C TYR A 472 -0.93 20.52 14.73
N ARG A 473 -0.31 19.84 13.77
CA ARG A 473 0.79 18.90 13.98
C ARG A 473 1.60 18.77 12.72
N ASP A 474 2.88 18.49 12.86
CA ASP A 474 3.77 18.21 11.73
C ASP A 474 4.99 17.44 12.21
N PHE A 475 5.75 16.90 11.28
CA PHE A 475 6.91 16.06 11.55
C PHE A 475 7.89 16.10 10.37
N SER A 476 9.18 16.01 10.70
CA SER A 476 10.27 16.10 9.73
C SER A 476 11.52 15.36 10.19
N ARG A 477 12.27 14.80 9.26
CA ARG A 477 13.60 14.24 9.54
C ARG A 477 14.63 15.32 9.85
N ILE A 478 15.43 15.06 10.88
CA ILE A 478 16.47 15.95 11.39
C ILE A 478 17.71 15.85 10.50
N GLY A 479 18.13 16.97 9.93
CA GLY A 479 19.36 17.14 9.16
C GLY A 479 20.55 17.62 10.01
N ARG A 480 21.56 18.20 9.36
CA ARG A 480 22.72 18.80 10.05
C ARG A 480 22.43 20.26 10.43
N ASN A 481 22.91 20.70 11.59
CA ASN A 481 22.90 22.10 12.02
C ASN A 481 21.53 22.78 11.87
N GLY A 482 20.46 22.11 12.30
CA GLY A 482 19.09 22.62 12.23
C GLY A 482 18.40 22.44 10.88
N ALA A 483 19.06 21.93 9.84
CA ALA A 483 18.37 21.57 8.61
C ALA A 483 17.30 20.50 8.89
N LEU A 484 16.18 20.59 8.18
CA LEU A 484 15.13 19.60 8.14
C LEU A 484 15.08 19.04 6.72
N SER A 485 15.18 17.73 6.53
CA SER A 485 15.17 17.17 5.17
C SER A 485 13.76 17.09 4.59
N ASP A 486 12.74 17.09 5.45
CA ASP A 486 11.35 17.12 5.05
C ASP A 486 10.74 18.46 5.39
N GLN A 487 10.12 19.11 4.43
CA GLN A 487 9.54 20.43 4.65
C GLN A 487 8.38 20.35 5.65
N LEU A 488 8.30 21.32 6.56
CA LEU A 488 7.09 21.55 7.34
C LEU A 488 6.01 22.09 6.41
N VAL A 489 4.81 21.54 6.48
CA VAL A 489 3.69 21.80 5.57
C VAL A 489 2.54 22.56 6.25
N LYS A 490 2.64 22.82 7.55
CA LYS A 490 1.63 23.55 8.33
C LYS A 490 2.13 24.90 8.83
N ASN A 491 1.25 25.91 8.81
CA ASN A 491 1.49 27.21 9.42
C ASN A 491 1.01 27.18 10.88
N THR A 492 1.77 26.54 11.76
CA THR A 492 1.39 26.42 13.16
C THR A 492 1.42 27.79 13.85
N PRO A 493 0.36 28.18 14.59
CA PRO A 493 0.36 29.43 15.34
C PRO A 493 1.52 29.48 16.34
N ALA A 494 2.22 30.63 16.38
CA ALA A 494 3.37 30.79 17.26
C ALA A 494 2.96 30.66 18.74
N GLY A 495 3.82 30.04 19.55
CA GLY A 495 3.59 29.87 20.98
C GLY A 495 2.58 28.79 21.37
N THR A 496 2.13 27.96 20.42
CA THR A 496 1.06 26.98 20.67
C THR A 496 1.53 25.52 20.68
N VAL A 497 2.81 25.22 20.50
CA VAL A 497 3.31 23.85 20.56
C VAL A 497 3.17 23.32 21.99
N SER A 498 2.33 22.31 22.18
CA SER A 498 2.04 21.72 23.49
C SER A 498 2.77 20.40 23.72
N GLU A 499 3.21 19.75 22.65
CA GLU A 499 3.98 18.51 22.68
C GLU A 499 5.00 18.53 21.54
N ALA A 500 6.22 18.07 21.82
CA ALA A 500 7.25 17.87 20.83
C ALA A 500 8.13 16.68 21.23
N TRP A 501 8.61 15.94 20.25
CA TRP A 501 9.43 14.76 20.48
C TRP A 501 10.47 14.54 19.40
N ILE A 502 11.47 13.74 19.75
CA ILE A 502 12.46 13.19 18.84
C ILE A 502 12.34 11.67 18.88
N GLN A 503 12.15 11.05 17.72
CA GLN A 503 12.39 9.62 17.55
C GLN A 503 13.82 9.44 17.01
N PRO A 504 14.75 8.87 17.81
CA PRO A 504 16.12 8.70 17.37
C PRO A 504 16.24 7.75 16.18
N LYS A 505 17.24 7.98 15.33
CA LYS A 505 17.57 7.05 14.25
C LYS A 505 18.10 5.73 14.81
N GLU A 506 17.63 4.63 14.24
CA GLU A 506 18.15 3.29 14.55
C GLU A 506 19.51 3.02 13.91
N ASN A 507 20.27 2.09 14.52
CA ASN A 507 21.59 1.71 14.02
C ASN A 507 21.50 0.73 12.84
N ALA A 508 20.41 -0.03 12.77
CA ALA A 508 20.17 -1.04 11.75
C ALA A 508 18.65 -1.26 11.56
N TRP A 509 18.31 -1.77 10.37
CA TRP A 509 16.97 -2.22 10.06
C TRP A 509 16.57 -3.42 10.93
N LEU A 510 15.31 -3.49 11.32
CA LEU A 510 14.71 -4.66 11.94
C LEU A 510 13.80 -5.37 10.95
N ALA A 511 13.98 -6.68 10.77
CA ALA A 511 13.04 -7.52 10.03
C ALA A 511 12.12 -8.24 11.01
N PHE A 512 10.81 -8.08 10.82
CA PHE A 512 9.78 -8.75 11.60
C PHE A 512 8.86 -9.51 10.66
N THR A 513 8.90 -10.83 10.73
CA THR A 513 7.99 -11.71 9.99
C THR A 513 7.01 -12.28 11.01
N PRO A 514 5.78 -11.73 11.10
CA PRO A 514 4.82 -12.06 12.14
C PRO A 514 4.27 -13.49 11.98
N PRO A 515 3.57 -14.01 12.99
CA PRO A 515 2.78 -15.22 12.84
C PRO A 515 1.57 -14.96 11.94
N ALA A 516 0.92 -16.04 11.49
CA ALA A 516 -0.43 -15.92 10.98
C ALA A 516 -1.38 -15.53 12.13
N PHE A 517 -2.29 -14.58 11.88
CA PHE A 517 -3.31 -14.18 12.83
C PHE A 517 -4.65 -14.79 12.45
N PHE A 518 -5.25 -15.54 13.37
CA PHE A 518 -6.62 -16.01 13.27
C PHE A 518 -7.47 -15.27 14.29
N GLU A 519 -8.18 -14.25 13.84
CA GLU A 519 -9.04 -13.44 14.72
C GLU A 519 -10.47 -13.97 14.70
N ALA A 520 -10.96 -14.48 15.83
CA ALA A 520 -12.35 -14.85 16.02
C ALA A 520 -12.82 -14.46 17.44
N GLY A 521 -14.12 -14.59 17.71
CA GLY A 521 -14.73 -14.06 18.93
C GLY A 521 -15.46 -12.74 18.72
N ASN A 522 -16.14 -12.30 19.79
CA ASN A 522 -16.85 -11.04 19.88
C ASN A 522 -15.89 -9.87 19.57
N GLY A 523 -16.41 -8.83 18.92
CA GLY A 523 -15.71 -7.74 18.23
C GLY A 523 -14.84 -6.79 19.07
N ARG A 524 -14.08 -7.31 20.03
CA ARG A 524 -13.16 -6.62 20.93
C ARG A 524 -12.02 -5.95 20.18
N LYS A 525 -11.48 -4.88 20.78
CA LYS A 525 -10.52 -3.97 20.13
C LYS A 525 -9.09 -4.25 20.61
N PHE A 526 -8.17 -4.35 19.64
CA PHE A 526 -6.73 -4.50 19.82
C PHE A 526 -6.03 -4.26 18.48
N VAL A 527 -4.72 -4.04 18.51
CA VAL A 527 -3.86 -3.94 17.31
C VAL A 527 -2.83 -5.04 17.35
N ASN A 528 -2.72 -5.82 16.27
CA ASN A 528 -1.84 -6.98 16.21
C ASN A 528 -0.38 -6.55 16.21
N VAL A 529 -0.02 -5.53 15.42
CA VAL A 529 1.35 -5.05 15.29
C VAL A 529 1.37 -3.53 15.38
N GLN A 530 2.06 -2.98 16.36
CA GLN A 530 2.30 -1.55 16.51
C GLN A 530 3.79 -1.24 16.33
N ILE A 531 4.09 -0.43 15.31
CA ILE A 531 5.44 0.02 14.99
C ILE A 531 5.73 1.31 15.73
N GLU A 532 6.68 1.25 16.65
CA GLU A 532 7.20 2.37 17.47
C GLU A 532 8.72 2.53 17.28
N ARG A 533 9.25 1.88 16.25
CA ARG A 533 10.66 1.90 15.85
C ARG A 533 10.78 2.36 14.39
N SER A 534 11.78 3.18 14.10
CA SER A 534 12.12 3.54 12.71
C SER A 534 12.98 2.46 12.05
N MET A 535 13.04 2.42 10.72
CA MET A 535 13.80 1.40 9.96
C MET A 535 13.28 -0.02 10.25
N VAL A 536 12.00 -0.26 9.99
CA VAL A 536 11.34 -1.55 10.21
C VAL A 536 10.83 -2.11 8.89
N THR A 537 11.12 -3.38 8.65
CA THR A 537 10.52 -4.17 7.58
C THR A 537 9.62 -5.24 8.18
N VAL A 538 8.35 -5.23 7.83
CA VAL A 538 7.38 -6.28 8.12
C VAL A 538 7.16 -7.08 6.84
N ASN A 539 7.39 -8.39 6.88
CA ASN A 539 7.23 -9.27 5.72
C ASN A 539 6.15 -10.31 6.00
N ASP A 540 5.44 -10.77 4.96
CA ASP A 540 4.64 -11.99 4.98
C ASP A 540 3.55 -12.01 6.07
N LEU A 541 2.94 -10.84 6.34
CA LEU A 541 1.83 -10.74 7.30
C LEU A 541 0.61 -11.47 6.75
N VAL A 542 0.04 -12.39 7.54
CA VAL A 542 -1.19 -13.11 7.19
C VAL A 542 -2.24 -12.89 8.27
N LEU A 543 -3.41 -12.42 7.87
CA LEU A 543 -4.57 -12.25 8.75
C LEU A 543 -5.80 -12.92 8.15
N SER A 544 -6.47 -13.73 8.96
CA SER A 544 -7.82 -14.25 8.72
C SER A 544 -8.74 -13.78 9.85
N ASN A 545 -9.63 -12.84 9.55
CA ASN A 545 -10.58 -12.30 10.53
C ASN A 545 -12.00 -12.87 10.34
N TRP A 546 -12.41 -13.65 11.33
CA TRP A 546 -13.72 -14.28 11.51
C TRP A 546 -14.34 -13.85 12.84
N ALA A 547 -14.05 -12.64 13.31
CA ALA A 547 -14.64 -12.09 14.53
C ALA A 547 -16.12 -11.72 14.32
N SER A 548 -16.97 -12.07 15.30
CA SER A 548 -18.38 -11.68 15.31
C SER A 548 -18.52 -10.22 15.79
N GLY A 549 -19.39 -9.43 15.16
CA GLY A 549 -19.65 -8.02 15.54
C GLY A 549 -19.01 -6.96 14.65
N ASN A 550 -19.02 -5.69 15.10
CA ASN A 550 -18.59 -4.56 14.26
C ASN A 550 -17.05 -4.47 14.12
N VAL A 551 -16.57 -4.80 12.92
CA VAL A 551 -15.15 -4.72 12.50
C VAL A 551 -14.78 -3.39 11.85
N GLU A 552 -15.69 -2.43 11.72
CA GLU A 552 -15.41 -1.12 11.18
C GLU A 552 -14.27 -0.45 11.98
N SER A 553 -13.33 0.16 11.25
CA SER A 553 -12.14 0.82 11.83
C SER A 553 -11.19 -0.09 12.63
N ARG A 554 -11.21 -1.42 12.43
CA ARG A 554 -10.13 -2.30 12.92
C ARG A 554 -8.79 -1.87 12.33
N VAL A 555 -7.74 -1.93 13.14
CA VAL A 555 -6.34 -1.70 12.76
C VAL A 555 -5.53 -2.93 13.12
N VAL A 556 -4.90 -3.54 12.13
CA VAL A 556 -4.11 -4.77 12.28
C VAL A 556 -2.65 -4.39 12.47
N ILE A 557 -2.16 -3.51 11.59
CA ILE A 557 -0.82 -2.94 11.65
C ILE A 557 -0.88 -1.42 11.78
N GLY A 558 -0.33 -0.92 12.87
CA GLY A 558 -0.25 0.48 13.22
C GLY A 558 1.18 1.01 13.19
N ALA A 559 1.35 2.31 12.93
CA ALA A 559 2.62 3.01 13.18
C ALA A 559 2.37 4.38 13.81
N TYR A 560 3.28 4.82 14.67
CA TYR A 560 3.16 6.13 15.32
C TYR A 560 4.53 6.79 15.48
N GLY A 561 4.71 7.97 14.86
CA GLY A 561 5.86 8.84 15.16
C GLY A 561 7.21 8.30 14.69
N VAL A 562 7.24 7.52 13.62
CA VAL A 562 8.43 6.79 13.13
C VAL A 562 8.70 7.04 11.65
N THR A 563 9.86 6.60 11.16
CA THR A 563 10.23 6.72 9.74
C THR A 563 10.81 5.44 9.17
N ASP A 564 10.83 5.32 7.84
CA ASP A 564 11.40 4.17 7.12
C ASP A 564 10.68 2.86 7.45
N ILE A 565 9.41 2.78 7.04
CA ILE A 565 8.54 1.62 7.25
C ILE A 565 8.39 0.88 5.92
N ARG A 566 8.59 -0.44 5.93
CA ARG A 566 8.32 -1.31 4.78
C ARG A 566 7.37 -2.42 5.19
N LEU A 567 6.26 -2.54 4.49
CA LEU A 567 5.33 -3.67 4.58
C LEU A 567 5.35 -4.40 3.24
N ASN A 568 5.94 -5.59 3.22
CA ASN A 568 6.08 -6.41 2.02
C ASN A 568 5.21 -7.66 2.15
N ASN A 569 4.52 -8.03 1.08
CA ASN A 569 3.78 -9.28 0.94
C ASN A 569 2.84 -9.52 2.12
N ALA A 570 1.72 -8.80 2.19
CA ALA A 570 0.81 -8.93 3.32
C ALA A 570 -0.58 -9.33 2.82
N THR A 571 -1.23 -10.28 3.47
CA THR A 571 -2.55 -10.79 3.13
C THR A 571 -3.48 -10.56 4.32
N ALA A 572 -4.63 -9.94 4.07
CA ALA A 572 -5.68 -9.78 5.07
C ALA A 572 -7.04 -10.14 4.47
N GLU A 573 -7.73 -11.07 5.13
CA GLU A 573 -9.07 -11.53 4.78
C GLU A 573 -10.04 -11.26 5.94
N CYS A 574 -11.29 -10.94 5.63
CA CYS A 574 -12.37 -10.88 6.62
C CYS A 574 -13.70 -11.42 6.09
N MET A 575 -14.65 -11.68 7.00
CA MET A 575 -16.03 -12.04 6.65
C MET A 575 -16.70 -11.00 5.73
N PRO A 576 -17.33 -11.41 4.61
CA PRO A 576 -17.97 -10.50 3.66
C PRO A 576 -19.19 -9.72 4.18
N ASN A 577 -19.79 -10.12 5.30
CA ASN A 577 -21.12 -9.62 5.73
C ASN A 577 -21.09 -8.40 6.67
N ALA A 578 -19.94 -7.98 7.19
CA ALA A 578 -19.84 -6.78 8.01
C ALA A 578 -19.49 -5.55 7.14
N VAL A 579 -20.54 -4.90 6.66
CA VAL A 579 -20.58 -3.87 5.60
C VAL A 579 -19.70 -2.61 5.82
N GLY A 580 -19.06 -2.46 6.97
CA GLY A 580 -18.15 -1.35 7.27
C GLY A 580 -16.69 -1.71 6.99
N GLY A 581 -16.22 -1.52 5.75
CA GLY A 581 -14.80 -1.67 5.40
C GLY A 581 -13.85 -1.10 6.48
N ALA A 582 -12.78 -1.83 6.78
CA ALA A 582 -11.87 -1.62 7.89
C ALA A 582 -10.45 -1.23 7.41
N TYR A 583 -9.63 -0.72 8.32
CA TYR A 583 -8.31 -0.17 8.01
C TYR A 583 -7.22 -1.13 8.49
N ALA A 584 -6.91 -2.17 7.72
CA ALA A 584 -5.89 -3.14 8.12
C ALA A 584 -4.57 -2.42 8.45
N ILE A 585 -4.24 -1.38 7.67
CA ILE A 585 -3.03 -0.59 7.81
C ILE A 585 -3.39 0.82 8.27
N CYS A 586 -2.84 1.26 9.40
CA CYS A 586 -3.01 2.62 9.91
C CYS A 586 -1.68 3.26 10.32
N PHE A 587 -1.15 4.17 9.50
CA PHE A 587 0.10 4.87 9.80
C PHE A 587 -0.16 6.32 10.24
N ARG A 588 0.51 6.74 11.33
CA ARG A 588 0.31 8.04 11.97
C ARG A 588 1.64 8.71 12.26
N ASN A 589 1.68 10.04 12.08
CA ASN A 589 2.84 10.89 12.34
C ASN A 589 4.14 10.31 11.73
N SER A 590 4.06 9.69 10.55
CA SER A 590 5.14 8.87 10.00
C SER A 590 5.63 9.39 8.65
N ILE A 591 6.92 9.16 8.36
CA ILE A 591 7.55 9.56 7.10
C ILE A 591 8.16 8.35 6.40
N GLU A 592 8.03 8.26 5.09
CA GLU A 592 8.66 7.22 4.27
C GLU A 592 8.08 5.84 4.60
N ALA A 593 6.88 5.59 4.10
CA ALA A 593 6.19 4.33 4.25
C ALA A 593 6.00 3.66 2.88
N HIS A 594 6.38 2.39 2.78
CA HIS A 594 6.27 1.57 1.58
C HIS A 594 5.37 0.39 1.86
N VAL A 595 4.33 0.18 1.05
CA VAL A 595 3.43 -0.96 1.09
C VAL A 595 3.45 -1.64 -0.29
N THR A 596 4.00 -2.84 -0.35
CA THR A 596 4.24 -3.54 -1.60
C THR A 596 3.68 -4.96 -1.52
N GLY A 597 2.90 -5.39 -2.51
CA GLY A 597 2.37 -6.75 -2.51
C GLY A 597 1.32 -7.00 -1.43
N TYR A 598 0.55 -5.97 -1.05
CA TYR A 598 -0.54 -6.15 -0.09
C TYR A 598 -1.79 -6.69 -0.79
N TYR A 599 -2.46 -7.67 -0.20
CA TYR A 599 -3.69 -8.29 -0.69
C TYR A 599 -4.77 -8.22 0.40
N GLY A 600 -5.61 -7.19 0.34
CA GLY A 600 -6.76 -7.01 1.23
C GLY A 600 -8.06 -7.45 0.56
N LEU A 601 -8.65 -8.55 1.04
CA LEU A 601 -9.97 -9.02 0.63
C LEU A 601 -11.10 -8.42 1.50
N TYR A 602 -12.30 -8.32 0.93
CA TYR A 602 -13.58 -8.15 1.64
C TYR A 602 -13.73 -7.03 2.69
N GLY A 603 -12.95 -5.95 2.61
CA GLY A 603 -13.17 -4.82 3.54
C GLY A 603 -11.93 -4.06 3.90
N TRP A 604 -10.76 -4.66 3.71
CA TRP A 604 -9.51 -4.10 4.18
C TRP A 604 -8.92 -3.02 3.26
N GLY A 605 -8.51 -1.92 3.86
CA GLY A 605 -7.85 -0.82 3.18
C GLY A 605 -6.74 -0.16 4.01
N PHE A 606 -6.27 0.97 3.50
CA PHE A 606 -5.24 1.80 4.12
C PHE A 606 -5.84 3.06 4.75
N GLN A 607 -5.33 3.45 5.92
CA GLN A 607 -5.64 4.71 6.58
C GLN A 607 -4.39 5.51 6.96
N GLY A 608 -4.34 6.77 6.54
CA GLY A 608 -3.48 7.79 7.14
C GLY A 608 -4.29 8.69 8.06
N HIS A 609 -4.44 8.32 9.33
CA HIS A 609 -5.33 9.04 10.25
C HIS A 609 -4.86 10.49 10.51
N HIS A 610 -3.68 10.67 11.12
CA HIS A 610 -3.20 11.98 11.56
C HIS A 610 -1.85 12.40 10.96
N GLY A 611 -1.43 11.77 9.87
CA GLY A 611 -0.24 12.20 9.15
C GLY A 611 0.58 11.08 8.56
N VAL A 612 0.75 11.08 7.24
CA VAL A 612 1.84 10.38 6.56
C VAL A 612 2.46 11.31 5.51
N LYS A 613 3.80 11.34 5.45
CA LYS A 613 4.56 11.97 4.34
C LYS A 613 5.30 10.90 3.56
N ARG A 614 5.33 10.99 2.23
CA ARG A 614 6.02 10.02 1.36
C ARG A 614 5.52 8.60 1.56
N LEU A 615 4.31 8.38 1.08
CA LEU A 615 3.68 7.06 1.06
C LEU A 615 3.77 6.48 -0.34
N PHE A 616 4.28 5.26 -0.44
CA PHE A 616 4.41 4.51 -1.68
C PHE A 616 3.63 3.21 -1.55
N ILE A 617 2.68 2.99 -2.45
CA ILE A 617 1.90 1.75 -2.54
C ILE A 617 2.04 1.19 -3.94
N ASP A 618 2.46 -0.07 -4.07
CA ASP A 618 2.55 -0.73 -5.37
C ASP A 618 2.21 -2.22 -5.37
N ARG A 619 1.80 -2.73 -6.54
CA ARG A 619 1.48 -4.16 -6.75
C ARG A 619 0.53 -4.72 -5.70
N SER A 620 -0.50 -3.95 -5.34
CA SER A 620 -1.37 -4.26 -4.22
C SER A 620 -2.83 -4.41 -4.65
N VAL A 621 -3.64 -5.02 -3.79
CA VAL A 621 -5.09 -5.11 -3.89
C VAL A 621 -5.68 -4.53 -2.60
N MET A 622 -6.52 -3.52 -2.73
CA MET A 622 -7.11 -2.81 -1.59
C MET A 622 -8.60 -2.57 -1.82
N ASN A 623 -9.39 -2.62 -0.76
CA ASN A 623 -10.79 -2.22 -0.86
C ASN A 623 -10.94 -0.69 -0.71
N ARG A 624 -10.08 -0.05 0.08
CA ARG A 624 -10.25 1.37 0.46
C ARG A 624 -8.91 2.08 0.69
N PHE A 625 -8.88 3.39 0.48
CA PHE A 625 -7.74 4.25 0.82
C PHE A 625 -8.22 5.58 1.39
N ASP A 626 -7.73 5.96 2.58
CA ASP A 626 -8.21 7.15 3.27
C ASP A 626 -7.13 7.98 3.95
N PHE A 627 -7.18 9.29 3.77
CA PHE A 627 -6.63 10.25 4.72
C PHE A 627 -7.74 10.99 5.45
N HIS A 628 -7.63 11.10 6.78
CA HIS A 628 -8.56 11.90 7.56
C HIS A 628 -8.17 13.37 7.55
N SER A 629 -6.92 13.71 7.92
CA SER A 629 -6.51 15.11 8.11
C SER A 629 -5.21 15.51 7.43
N PHE A 630 -4.31 14.55 7.16
CA PHE A 630 -2.94 14.86 6.76
C PHE A 630 -2.33 13.70 5.95
N GLY A 631 -2.28 13.85 4.62
CA GLY A 631 -1.47 13.03 3.72
C GLY A 631 -0.68 13.90 2.76
N TYR A 632 0.62 13.62 2.59
CA TYR A 632 1.51 14.41 1.74
C TYR A 632 2.46 13.51 0.93
N ASP A 633 2.62 13.83 -0.35
CA ASP A 633 3.53 13.13 -1.28
C ASP A 633 3.22 11.63 -1.35
N VAL A 634 2.13 11.28 -2.01
CA VAL A 634 1.56 9.94 -2.06
C VAL A 634 1.64 9.41 -3.49
N ASN A 635 2.19 8.22 -3.66
CA ASN A 635 2.30 7.54 -4.94
C ASN A 635 1.69 6.13 -4.85
N ILE A 636 0.71 5.85 -5.70
CA ILE A 636 0.03 4.57 -5.79
C ILE A 636 0.08 4.07 -7.23
N SER A 637 0.66 2.88 -7.43
CA SER A 637 0.79 2.31 -8.77
C SER A 637 0.52 0.82 -8.85
N ARG A 638 0.13 0.31 -10.03
CA ARG A 638 -0.07 -1.14 -10.25
C ARG A 638 -0.95 -1.77 -9.18
N THR A 639 -1.96 -1.02 -8.74
CA THR A 639 -2.82 -1.39 -7.61
C THR A 639 -4.25 -1.57 -8.11
N LEU A 640 -4.87 -2.63 -7.61
CA LEU A 640 -6.25 -2.96 -7.90
C LEU A 640 -7.13 -2.55 -6.71
N PHE A 641 -8.01 -1.60 -6.95
CA PHE A 641 -9.04 -1.21 -5.99
C PHE A 641 -10.31 -2.01 -6.24
N LYS A 642 -10.78 -2.77 -5.23
CA LYS A 642 -12.02 -3.56 -5.28
C LYS A 642 -12.96 -3.13 -4.17
N GLY A 643 -13.91 -2.24 -4.49
CA GLY A 643 -14.97 -1.85 -3.58
C GLY A 643 -15.05 -0.36 -3.28
N LYS A 644 -14.69 0.06 -2.06
CA LYS A 644 -14.91 1.40 -1.50
C LYS A 644 -13.94 2.46 -2.07
N GLN A 645 -14.32 3.72 -1.97
CA GLN A 645 -13.66 4.83 -2.65
C GLN A 645 -12.34 5.26 -1.99
N ILE A 646 -11.59 6.07 -2.74
CA ILE A 646 -10.33 6.70 -2.34
C ILE A 646 -10.63 8.11 -1.80
N TYR A 647 -10.27 8.39 -0.54
CA TYR A 647 -10.44 9.69 0.08
C TYR A 647 -9.11 10.40 0.31
N LEU A 648 -8.95 11.58 -0.29
CA LEU A 648 -7.77 12.40 -0.16
C LEU A 648 -7.97 13.58 0.80
N GLN A 649 -6.88 13.93 1.48
CA GLN A 649 -6.76 15.06 2.37
C GLN A 649 -5.28 15.41 2.55
N GLY A 650 -4.94 16.69 2.75
CA GLY A 650 -3.58 17.14 2.99
C GLY A 650 -3.03 17.94 1.82
N GLY A 651 -1.89 17.56 1.25
CA GLY A 651 -1.27 18.35 0.19
C GLY A 651 -0.06 17.70 -0.49
N GLY A 652 0.81 18.50 -1.10
CA GLY A 652 1.97 18.00 -1.84
C GLY A 652 1.57 17.36 -3.17
N LYS A 653 2.24 16.27 -3.56
CA LYS A 653 1.92 15.55 -4.80
C LYS A 653 1.12 14.28 -4.52
N TYR A 654 0.06 14.04 -5.29
CA TYR A 654 -0.64 12.75 -5.33
C TYR A 654 -0.52 12.17 -6.73
N THR A 655 -0.14 10.90 -6.83
CA THR A 655 0.00 10.20 -8.12
C THR A 655 -0.66 8.84 -8.06
N PHE A 656 -1.54 8.60 -9.03
CA PHE A 656 -2.18 7.33 -9.29
C PHE A 656 -1.77 6.91 -10.71
N ASP A 657 -1.07 5.80 -10.84
CA ASP A 657 -0.44 5.36 -12.09
C ASP A 657 -0.68 3.88 -12.36
N ASP A 658 -1.20 3.52 -13.54
CA ASP A 658 -1.43 2.11 -13.92
C ASP A 658 -2.25 1.35 -12.85
N ASN A 659 -3.43 1.88 -12.50
CA ASN A 659 -4.29 1.23 -11.51
C ASN A 659 -5.61 0.79 -12.15
N THR A 660 -6.20 -0.25 -11.56
CA THR A 660 -7.55 -0.70 -11.93
C THR A 660 -8.50 -0.42 -10.78
N PHE A 661 -9.63 0.21 -11.05
CA PHE A 661 -10.68 0.45 -10.07
C PHE A 661 -11.92 -0.35 -10.46
N VAL A 662 -12.32 -1.30 -9.63
CA VAL A 662 -13.54 -2.10 -9.83
C VAL A 662 -14.63 -1.52 -8.93
N VAL A 663 -15.63 -0.92 -9.57
CA VAL A 663 -16.84 -0.43 -8.94
C VAL A 663 -17.72 -1.64 -8.58
N THR A 664 -18.04 -1.80 -7.29
CA THR A 664 -18.88 -2.90 -6.79
C THR A 664 -20.14 -2.38 -6.07
N GLN A 665 -21.14 -3.25 -5.85
CA GLN A 665 -22.26 -2.95 -4.96
C GLN A 665 -21.78 -2.90 -3.48
N TYR A 666 -22.40 -2.06 -2.66
CA TYR A 666 -21.97 -1.79 -1.29
C TYR A 666 -22.24 -2.93 -0.28
N SER A 667 -23.32 -3.71 -0.44
CA SER A 667 -23.66 -4.78 0.52
C SER A 667 -24.75 -5.74 0.06
N VAL A 668 -24.75 -6.96 0.62
CA VAL A 668 -25.85 -7.93 0.51
C VAL A 668 -27.08 -7.58 1.38
N GLU A 669 -26.92 -6.74 2.42
CA GLU A 669 -28.00 -6.37 3.35
C GLU A 669 -28.85 -5.18 2.85
N GLN A 670 -28.27 -4.27 2.07
CA GLN A 670 -29.03 -3.32 1.26
C GLN A 670 -29.58 -4.06 0.03
N ALA A 671 -30.69 -4.77 0.24
CA ALA A 671 -31.49 -5.34 -0.84
C ALA A 671 -31.82 -4.24 -1.86
N GLY A 672 -31.20 -4.26 -3.04
CA GLY A 672 -31.37 -3.13 -3.95
C GLY A 672 -30.59 -3.10 -5.25
N GLY A 673 -29.41 -3.73 -5.38
CA GLY A 673 -28.67 -3.76 -6.66
C GLY A 673 -28.17 -2.41 -7.18
N THR A 674 -28.27 -1.34 -6.38
CA THR A 674 -27.89 0.04 -6.76
C THR A 674 -26.53 0.44 -6.16
N LEU A 675 -25.80 1.33 -6.82
CA LEU A 675 -24.67 2.06 -6.22
C LEU A 675 -25.12 2.89 -5.01
N GLU A 676 -24.29 3.00 -3.97
CA GLU A 676 -24.64 3.80 -2.77
C GLU A 676 -24.75 5.31 -3.09
N TYR A 677 -25.59 6.02 -2.34
CA TYR A 677 -25.64 7.48 -2.33
C TYR A 677 -24.25 8.07 -1.96
N ARG A 678 -23.70 8.94 -2.83
CA ARG A 678 -22.33 9.51 -2.72
C ARG A 678 -21.17 8.50 -2.87
N GLN A 679 -21.35 7.46 -3.69
CA GLN A 679 -20.28 6.52 -4.06
C GLN A 679 -20.00 6.46 -5.58
N GLY A 680 -20.56 7.37 -6.38
CA GLY A 680 -20.32 7.49 -7.83
C GLY A 680 -19.00 8.17 -8.19
N TYR A 681 -17.88 7.76 -7.59
CA TYR A 681 -16.55 8.27 -7.93
C TYR A 681 -15.43 7.28 -7.61
N MET A 682 -14.26 7.51 -8.20
CA MET A 682 -13.01 6.83 -7.84
C MET A 682 -12.31 7.56 -6.67
N ILE A 683 -12.05 8.85 -6.83
CA ILE A 683 -11.33 9.69 -5.85
C ILE A 683 -12.25 10.81 -5.36
N ALA A 684 -12.34 11.03 -4.05
CA ALA A 684 -12.97 12.22 -3.48
C ALA A 684 -12.10 12.93 -2.44
N MET A 685 -12.34 14.23 -2.28
CA MET A 685 -11.81 14.98 -1.15
C MET A 685 -12.67 14.69 0.08
N ARG A 686 -12.06 14.47 1.24
CA ARG A 686 -12.80 13.99 2.42
C ARG A 686 -13.62 15.10 3.10
N GLU A 687 -14.92 15.15 2.79
CA GLU A 687 -15.79 16.28 3.17
C GLU A 687 -15.96 16.47 4.69
N ASP A 688 -16.02 15.39 5.47
CA ASP A 688 -16.17 15.48 6.94
C ASP A 688 -14.95 16.10 7.63
N TYR A 689 -13.83 16.24 6.90
CA TYR A 689 -12.61 16.94 7.30
C TYR A 689 -12.37 18.20 6.46
N ALA A 690 -13.43 18.89 6.07
CA ALA A 690 -13.42 20.12 5.26
C ALA A 690 -12.93 19.94 3.81
N GLY A 691 -12.55 18.72 3.40
CA GLY A 691 -11.84 18.43 2.14
C GLY A 691 -10.71 19.42 1.91
N ASP A 692 -9.85 19.57 2.92
CA ASP A 692 -8.64 20.37 2.86
C ASP A 692 -7.54 19.56 2.18
N CYS A 693 -7.56 19.55 0.85
CA CYS A 693 -6.63 18.85 -0.01
C CYS A 693 -5.95 19.83 -0.98
N GLU A 694 -4.88 20.45 -0.49
CA GLU A 694 -4.06 21.41 -1.22
C GLU A 694 -2.91 20.71 -1.96
N CYS A 695 -3.25 19.90 -2.97
CA CYS A 695 -2.28 19.07 -3.70
C CYS A 695 -2.21 19.33 -5.20
N ASN A 696 -1.18 18.76 -5.84
CA ASN A 696 -1.17 18.50 -7.28
C ASN A 696 -1.53 17.03 -7.50
N LEU A 697 -2.66 16.78 -8.17
CA LEU A 697 -3.20 15.44 -8.40
C LEU A 697 -2.91 14.98 -9.83
N THR A 698 -2.28 13.82 -9.97
CA THR A 698 -2.01 13.16 -11.25
C THR A 698 -2.66 11.78 -11.28
N VAL A 699 -3.43 11.48 -12.33
CA VAL A 699 -4.19 10.23 -12.50
C VAL A 699 -3.95 9.70 -13.92
N ARG A 700 -3.08 8.69 -14.08
CA ARG A 700 -2.65 8.20 -15.40
C ARG A 700 -2.89 6.71 -15.55
N ASP A 701 -3.21 6.28 -16.77
CA ASP A 701 -3.30 4.86 -17.13
C ASP A 701 -4.29 4.11 -16.22
N GLN A 702 -5.52 4.60 -16.16
CA GLN A 702 -6.55 4.06 -15.28
C GLN A 702 -7.56 3.24 -16.06
N VAL A 703 -7.87 2.05 -15.55
CA VAL A 703 -8.99 1.23 -16.03
C VAL A 703 -10.07 1.19 -14.95
N ILE A 704 -11.24 1.74 -15.25
CA ILE A 704 -12.39 1.76 -14.35
C ILE A 704 -13.41 0.74 -14.86
N ARG A 705 -13.61 -0.33 -14.09
CA ARG A 705 -14.50 -1.45 -14.41
C ARG A 705 -15.73 -1.43 -13.52
N PHE A 706 -16.81 -2.04 -14.01
CA PHE A 706 -18.05 -2.21 -13.28
C PHE A 706 -18.32 -3.70 -13.06
N ASP A 707 -18.62 -4.10 -11.82
CA ASP A 707 -18.94 -5.48 -11.47
C ASP A 707 -20.31 -5.89 -12.04
N SER A 708 -20.44 -7.15 -12.49
CA SER A 708 -21.66 -7.75 -13.04
C SER A 708 -22.87 -7.70 -12.11
N ASN A 709 -22.63 -7.60 -10.80
CA ASN A 709 -23.68 -7.60 -9.79
C ASN A 709 -24.34 -6.22 -9.60
N ILE A 710 -23.93 -5.19 -10.35
CA ILE A 710 -24.63 -3.90 -10.42
C ILE A 710 -25.79 -4.04 -11.43
N ASP A 711 -26.91 -4.60 -10.97
CA ASP A 711 -28.04 -5.03 -11.80
C ASP A 711 -29.28 -4.10 -11.72
N LYS A 712 -29.32 -3.16 -10.77
CA LYS A 712 -30.38 -2.15 -10.67
C LYS A 712 -29.80 -0.76 -10.89
N ALA A 713 -30.67 0.14 -11.38
CA ALA A 713 -30.32 1.50 -11.78
C ALA A 713 -29.35 2.17 -10.79
N TRP A 714 -28.33 2.84 -11.33
CA TRP A 714 -27.61 3.93 -10.67
C TRP A 714 -28.56 4.67 -9.73
N ALA A 715 -28.22 4.78 -8.43
CA ALA A 715 -29.15 5.23 -7.39
C ALA A 715 -29.99 6.43 -7.89
N LYS A 716 -31.30 6.46 -7.57
CA LYS A 716 -32.21 7.51 -8.06
C LYS A 716 -31.60 8.92 -7.89
N GLY A 717 -31.28 9.57 -9.02
CA GLY A 717 -30.66 10.90 -9.04
C GLY A 717 -29.13 10.95 -9.22
N VAL A 718 -28.44 9.82 -9.35
CA VAL A 718 -27.02 9.75 -9.73
C VAL A 718 -26.88 9.90 -11.24
N LEU A 719 -26.23 10.98 -11.67
CA LEU A 719 -26.10 11.37 -13.09
C LEU A 719 -24.64 11.37 -13.58
N SER A 720 -23.70 10.88 -12.78
CA SER A 720 -22.33 10.63 -13.21
C SER A 720 -21.58 9.64 -12.35
N PHE A 721 -20.53 9.07 -12.93
CA PHE A 721 -19.39 8.51 -12.23
C PHE A 721 -18.21 9.47 -12.42
N ASP A 722 -17.61 9.95 -11.34
CA ASP A 722 -16.56 10.96 -11.38
C ASP A 722 -15.19 10.33 -11.05
N VAL A 723 -14.17 10.49 -11.90
CA VAL A 723 -12.80 10.07 -11.56
C VAL A 723 -12.32 10.84 -10.33
N VAL A 724 -12.54 12.15 -10.32
CA VAL A 724 -12.23 13.04 -9.20
C VAL A 724 -13.45 13.86 -8.80
N LEU A 725 -14.00 13.57 -7.63
CA LEU A 725 -15.02 14.38 -6.97
C LEU A 725 -14.37 15.35 -5.96
N MET A 726 -14.45 16.63 -6.31
CA MET A 726 -14.02 17.74 -5.47
C MET A 726 -15.12 18.18 -4.52
N ASN A 727 -14.71 18.63 -3.33
CA ASN A 727 -15.58 18.86 -2.18
C ASN A 727 -16.65 19.92 -2.46
N SER A 728 -17.82 19.71 -1.86
CA SER A 728 -18.98 20.60 -1.93
C SER A 728 -18.93 21.82 -1.00
N GLY A 729 -18.08 21.80 0.03
CA GLY A 729 -18.11 22.79 1.11
C GLY A 729 -19.49 22.80 1.78
N GLU A 730 -19.72 21.91 2.76
CA GLU A 730 -20.98 21.96 3.51
C GLU A 730 -21.14 23.32 4.23
N ALA A 731 -22.39 23.68 4.55
CA ALA A 731 -22.71 24.99 5.13
C ALA A 731 -22.24 25.18 6.60
N VAL A 732 -21.30 24.36 7.07
CA VAL A 732 -20.83 24.34 8.46
C VAL A 732 -19.45 25.00 8.58
N ASN A 733 -19.16 25.63 9.72
CA ASN A 733 -17.87 26.25 9.97
C ASN A 733 -16.82 25.18 10.34
N TYR A 734 -15.92 24.84 9.43
CA TYR A 734 -14.85 23.87 9.67
C TYR A 734 -13.62 24.50 10.37
N GLY A 735 -13.61 25.81 10.62
CA GLY A 735 -12.45 26.56 11.09
C GLY A 735 -11.43 26.87 10.00
N VAL A 736 -11.56 26.26 8.81
CA VAL A 736 -10.70 26.46 7.64
C VAL A 736 -11.52 26.53 6.37
N THR A 737 -10.94 27.22 5.39
CA THR A 737 -11.41 27.24 4.01
C THR A 737 -11.23 25.86 3.36
N THR A 738 -12.24 25.37 2.64
CA THR A 738 -12.16 24.15 1.83
C THR A 738 -11.21 24.34 0.65
N LYS A 739 -10.24 23.43 0.50
CA LYS A 739 -9.21 23.50 -0.54
C LYS A 739 -9.29 22.25 -1.41
N ASN A 740 -9.71 22.41 -2.66
CA ASN A 740 -9.54 21.34 -3.66
C ASN A 740 -8.12 21.36 -4.24
N PRO A 741 -7.70 20.34 -5.00
CA PRO A 741 -6.37 20.34 -5.63
C PRO A 741 -6.07 21.63 -6.41
N HIS A 742 -4.81 22.06 -6.40
CA HIS A 742 -4.34 23.18 -7.23
C HIS A 742 -4.41 22.83 -8.71
N THR A 743 -4.00 21.61 -9.04
CA THR A 743 -3.99 21.06 -10.39
C THR A 743 -4.55 19.65 -10.35
N VAL A 744 -5.33 19.29 -11.38
CA VAL A 744 -5.76 17.92 -11.64
C VAL A 744 -5.40 17.57 -13.06
N VAL A 745 -4.51 16.60 -13.23
CA VAL A 745 -3.98 16.19 -14.53
C VAL A 745 -4.22 14.70 -14.72
N GLY A 746 -4.81 14.33 -15.85
CA GLY A 746 -5.07 12.95 -16.20
C GLY A 746 -4.55 12.57 -17.59
N GLU A 747 -4.25 11.29 -17.76
CA GLU A 747 -3.85 10.70 -19.04
C GLU A 747 -4.37 9.27 -19.15
N ASN A 748 -4.83 8.84 -20.33
CA ASN A 748 -5.25 7.46 -20.63
C ASN A 748 -6.23 6.87 -19.60
N ILE A 749 -7.45 7.39 -19.55
CA ILE A 749 -8.51 6.89 -18.67
C ILE A 749 -9.53 6.12 -19.49
N VAL A 750 -9.75 4.85 -19.16
CA VAL A 750 -10.70 3.98 -19.85
C VAL A 750 -11.78 3.51 -18.88
N PHE A 751 -13.04 3.72 -19.26
CA PHE A 751 -14.20 3.10 -18.63
C PHE A 751 -14.57 1.83 -19.37
N ASP A 752 -14.50 0.69 -18.69
CA ASP A 752 -14.79 -0.62 -19.26
C ASP A 752 -16.16 -1.09 -18.74
N LEU A 753 -17.14 -1.12 -19.64
CA LEU A 753 -18.54 -1.38 -19.31
C LEU A 753 -18.96 -2.85 -19.49
N GLU A 754 -18.03 -3.78 -19.74
CA GLU A 754 -18.32 -5.20 -19.99
C GLU A 754 -19.19 -5.85 -18.89
N GLY A 755 -18.95 -5.48 -17.62
CA GLY A 755 -19.74 -5.97 -16.48
C GLY A 755 -20.97 -5.14 -16.14
N SER A 756 -21.28 -4.02 -16.81
CA SER A 756 -22.46 -3.22 -16.47
C SER A 756 -23.74 -3.87 -16.98
N GLN A 757 -24.52 -4.48 -16.09
CA GLN A 757 -25.83 -5.08 -16.43
C GLN A 757 -27.00 -4.09 -16.33
N ALA A 758 -26.84 -2.99 -15.59
CA ALA A 758 -27.88 -1.97 -15.41
C ALA A 758 -27.99 -1.00 -16.60
N PRO A 759 -29.20 -0.56 -16.99
CA PRO A 759 -29.37 0.49 -18.00
C PRO A 759 -28.77 1.81 -17.48
N LEU A 760 -27.81 2.36 -18.22
CA LEU A 760 -27.31 3.72 -18.00
C LEU A 760 -28.46 4.73 -18.20
N PRO A 761 -28.69 5.68 -17.27
CA PRO A 761 -29.60 6.79 -17.52
C PRO A 761 -29.21 7.55 -18.80
N ASP A 762 -30.19 8.00 -19.58
CA ASP A 762 -29.96 8.77 -20.82
C ASP A 762 -29.14 10.06 -20.61
N ASN A 763 -29.07 10.52 -19.36
CA ASN A 763 -28.32 11.69 -18.93
C ASN A 763 -27.17 11.33 -17.98
N PHE A 764 -26.52 10.17 -18.16
CA PHE A 764 -25.37 9.75 -17.37
C PHE A 764 -24.03 10.26 -17.95
N ALA A 765 -23.08 10.67 -17.11
CA ALA A 765 -21.71 11.02 -17.53
C ALA A 765 -20.65 10.15 -16.88
N PHE A 766 -19.59 9.90 -17.62
CA PHE A 766 -18.30 9.57 -17.05
C PHE A 766 -17.48 10.86 -16.98
N THR A 767 -17.33 11.43 -15.79
CA THR A 767 -16.67 12.73 -15.59
C THR A 767 -15.24 12.54 -15.13
N PHE A 768 -14.29 13.25 -15.71
CA PHE A 768 -12.94 13.33 -15.17
C PHE A 768 -12.91 14.10 -13.85
N CYS A 769 -13.38 15.35 -13.84
CA CYS A 769 -13.41 16.18 -12.65
C CYS A 769 -14.79 16.78 -12.39
N ARG A 770 -15.31 16.65 -11.16
CA ARG A 770 -16.53 17.33 -10.74
C ARG A 770 -16.31 18.08 -9.45
N ALA A 771 -16.57 19.38 -9.43
CA ALA A 771 -16.75 20.12 -8.19
C ALA A 771 -18.24 20.06 -7.81
N TYR A 772 -18.58 19.44 -6.68
CA TYR A 772 -19.99 19.23 -6.36
C TYR A 772 -20.75 20.57 -6.18
N ARG A 773 -20.09 21.56 -5.57
CA ARG A 773 -20.60 22.92 -5.34
C ARG A 773 -19.43 23.92 -5.30
N SER A 774 -19.72 25.21 -5.46
CA SER A 774 -18.76 26.28 -5.24
C SER A 774 -19.37 27.35 -4.34
N ARG A 775 -19.09 27.24 -3.04
CA ARG A 775 -19.71 28.07 -2.01
C ARG A 775 -18.77 29.08 -1.40
N TYR A 776 -19.37 30.19 -1.00
CA TYR A 776 -18.80 31.20 -0.14
C TYR A 776 -19.71 31.45 1.06
N SER A 777 -19.12 31.60 2.24
CA SER A 777 -19.74 32.11 3.45
C SER A 777 -18.75 33.01 4.18
N THR A 778 -19.20 33.68 5.25
CA THR A 778 -18.30 34.44 6.15
C THR A 778 -17.25 33.58 6.83
N TYR A 779 -17.45 32.26 6.89
CA TYR A 779 -16.56 31.32 7.58
C TYR A 779 -15.64 30.56 6.61
N ASN A 780 -16.16 30.13 5.46
CA ASN A 780 -15.43 29.29 4.52
C ASN A 780 -15.65 29.74 3.08
N ARG A 781 -14.67 29.48 2.23
CA ARG A 781 -14.78 29.55 0.78
C ARG A 781 -14.38 28.21 0.16
N THR A 782 -14.81 27.96 -1.07
CA THR A 782 -14.36 26.80 -1.84
C THR A 782 -13.37 27.29 -2.89
N TYR A 783 -12.14 26.77 -2.87
CA TYR A 783 -11.19 27.06 -3.95
C TYR A 783 -11.23 25.98 -5.02
N LEU A 784 -11.31 26.39 -6.28
CA LEU A 784 -11.28 25.50 -7.44
C LEU A 784 -9.86 25.41 -8.06
N PRO A 785 -9.55 24.35 -8.82
CA PRO A 785 -8.24 24.16 -9.45
C PRO A 785 -7.89 25.27 -10.45
N SER A 786 -6.62 25.62 -10.56
CA SER A 786 -6.11 26.53 -11.61
C SER A 786 -5.88 25.80 -12.93
N LEU A 787 -5.76 24.47 -12.90
CA LEU A 787 -5.63 23.61 -14.07
C LEU A 787 -6.42 22.32 -13.87
N VAL A 788 -7.27 22.02 -14.84
CA VAL A 788 -7.83 20.68 -15.08
C VAL A 788 -7.40 20.27 -16.48
N SER A 789 -6.69 19.16 -16.62
CA SER A 789 -6.19 18.68 -17.91
C SER A 789 -6.41 17.18 -18.03
N ILE A 790 -6.93 16.72 -19.16
CA ILE A 790 -7.07 15.29 -19.47
C ILE A 790 -6.69 15.03 -20.92
N ARG A 791 -5.83 14.02 -21.14
CA ARG A 791 -5.43 13.54 -22.46
C ARG A 791 -5.76 12.05 -22.60
N GLY A 792 -6.64 11.70 -23.54
CA GLY A 792 -7.09 10.32 -23.73
C GLY A 792 -8.07 9.90 -22.64
N MET A 793 -9.35 9.97 -22.95
CA MET A 793 -10.43 9.48 -22.09
C MET A 793 -11.54 8.91 -22.96
N THR A 794 -11.94 7.65 -22.71
CA THR A 794 -12.97 6.98 -23.49
C THR A 794 -13.65 5.86 -22.70
N ALA A 795 -14.70 5.27 -23.28
CA ALA A 795 -15.28 4.02 -22.82
C ALA A 795 -15.08 2.89 -23.85
N ILE A 796 -15.06 1.66 -23.37
CA ILE A 796 -15.07 0.42 -24.16
C ILE A 796 -16.19 -0.50 -23.69
N ASN A 797 -16.53 -1.51 -24.50
CA ASN A 797 -17.59 -2.47 -24.20
C ASN A 797 -18.94 -1.79 -23.91
N VAL A 798 -19.20 -0.67 -24.59
CA VAL A 798 -20.45 0.10 -24.44
C VAL A 798 -21.60 -0.66 -25.11
N PRO A 799 -22.72 -0.91 -24.41
CA PRO A 799 -23.87 -1.58 -25.00
C PRO A 799 -24.42 -0.86 -26.24
N GLU A 800 -24.85 -1.63 -27.25
CA GLU A 800 -25.28 -1.09 -28.56
C GLU A 800 -26.46 -0.11 -28.48
N ASP A 801 -27.29 -0.18 -27.44
CA ASP A 801 -28.44 0.70 -27.24
C ASP A 801 -28.15 1.89 -26.29
N LYS A 802 -26.89 2.06 -25.86
CA LYS A 802 -26.48 3.06 -24.86
C LYS A 802 -25.42 4.01 -25.38
N ASN A 803 -25.43 5.21 -24.80
CA ASN A 803 -24.37 6.20 -24.96
C ASN A 803 -23.47 6.20 -23.73
N ALA A 804 -22.17 6.39 -23.94
CA ALA A 804 -21.19 6.65 -22.89
C ALA A 804 -20.58 8.04 -23.09
N CYS A 805 -21.22 9.06 -22.52
CA CYS A 805 -20.81 10.45 -22.62
C CYS A 805 -19.63 10.76 -21.67
N MET A 806 -18.53 11.25 -22.23
CA MET A 806 -17.36 11.69 -21.47
C MET A 806 -17.49 13.17 -21.10
N ALA A 807 -17.22 13.50 -19.84
CA ALA A 807 -17.15 14.86 -19.34
C ALA A 807 -15.77 15.17 -18.77
N ILE A 808 -15.24 16.35 -19.09
CA ILE A 808 -13.95 16.81 -18.55
C ILE A 808 -14.19 17.50 -17.21
N PHE A 809 -15.14 18.42 -17.17
CA PHE A 809 -15.39 19.24 -16.01
C PHE A 809 -16.87 19.51 -15.80
N ARG A 810 -17.35 19.28 -14.57
CA ARG A 810 -18.72 19.61 -14.14
C ARG A 810 -18.72 20.37 -12.82
N ILE A 811 -19.67 21.29 -12.68
CA ILE A 811 -19.91 22.01 -11.44
C ILE A 811 -21.41 22.26 -11.19
N GLY A 812 -21.77 22.55 -9.93
CA GLY A 812 -23.11 23.00 -9.56
C GLY A 812 -23.44 24.40 -10.09
N ALA A 813 -24.74 24.74 -10.07
CA ALA A 813 -25.25 26.03 -10.56
C ALA A 813 -24.92 27.24 -9.65
N ASP A 814 -24.13 27.03 -8.61
CA ASP A 814 -23.83 27.99 -7.56
C ASP A 814 -22.46 28.69 -7.75
N LEU A 815 -21.74 28.43 -8.83
CA LEU A 815 -20.41 29.02 -9.08
C LEU A 815 -20.40 30.55 -8.95
N ALA A 816 -21.39 31.23 -9.50
CA ALA A 816 -21.53 32.69 -9.44
C ALA A 816 -21.74 33.22 -8.00
N SER A 817 -22.13 32.37 -7.06
CA SER A 817 -22.27 32.75 -5.63
C SER A 817 -20.93 32.77 -4.89
N ASN A 818 -19.81 32.46 -5.55
CA ASN A 818 -18.47 32.47 -4.97
C ASN A 818 -17.52 33.38 -5.76
N PRO A 819 -17.53 34.71 -5.49
CA PRO A 819 -16.62 35.64 -6.16
C PRO A 819 -15.15 35.44 -5.79
N TYR A 820 -14.83 34.55 -4.85
CA TYR A 820 -13.46 34.29 -4.38
C TYR A 820 -13.05 32.82 -4.63
N GLY A 821 -13.62 32.20 -5.66
CA GLY A 821 -13.38 30.79 -6.00
C GLY A 821 -11.98 30.47 -6.51
N SER A 822 -11.17 31.48 -6.86
CA SER A 822 -9.80 31.31 -7.34
C SER A 822 -8.76 31.75 -6.31
N ARG A 823 -7.62 31.05 -6.33
CA ARG A 823 -6.41 31.40 -5.56
C ARG A 823 -5.58 32.50 -6.22
N GLN A 824 -5.84 32.78 -7.48
CA GLN A 824 -5.05 33.69 -8.32
C GLN A 824 -5.93 34.79 -8.89
N LYS A 825 -5.38 35.98 -9.03
CA LYS A 825 -6.08 37.08 -9.69
C LYS A 825 -6.30 36.75 -11.17
N LEU A 826 -7.37 37.32 -11.74
CA LEU A 826 -7.58 37.34 -13.19
C LEU A 826 -6.36 37.95 -13.88
N ARG A 827 -5.93 37.28 -14.96
CA ARG A 827 -4.87 37.74 -15.85
C ARG A 827 -5.39 38.85 -16.77
N PRO A 828 -4.52 39.55 -17.51
CA PRO A 828 -4.95 40.54 -18.50
C PRO A 828 -5.92 40.01 -19.56
N ASP A 829 -5.90 38.69 -19.83
CA ASP A 829 -6.82 38.03 -20.75
C ASP A 829 -8.22 37.74 -20.15
N GLY A 830 -8.45 38.13 -18.90
CA GLY A 830 -9.73 37.94 -18.19
C GLY A 830 -9.94 36.54 -17.61
N THR A 831 -8.92 35.67 -17.59
CA THR A 831 -9.00 34.30 -17.06
C THR A 831 -7.99 34.05 -15.95
N ASN A 832 -8.21 33.02 -15.12
CA ASN A 832 -7.24 32.58 -14.10
C ASN A 832 -7.15 31.06 -13.93
N ALA A 833 -7.96 30.31 -14.65
CA ALA A 833 -7.94 28.85 -14.68
C ALA A 833 -7.91 28.32 -16.11
N ARG A 834 -7.51 27.06 -16.27
CA ARG A 834 -7.51 26.36 -17.57
C ARG A 834 -8.22 25.02 -17.43
N ILE A 835 -9.09 24.72 -18.39
CA ILE A 835 -9.63 23.37 -18.62
C ILE A 835 -9.10 22.94 -20.00
N ILE A 836 -8.39 21.83 -20.05
CA ILE A 836 -7.80 21.29 -21.27
C ILE A 836 -8.28 19.85 -21.47
N GLY A 837 -8.89 19.58 -22.61
CA GLY A 837 -9.21 18.23 -23.06
C GLY A 837 -8.51 17.92 -24.37
N GLU A 838 -7.84 16.77 -24.45
CA GLU A 838 -7.24 16.27 -25.68
C GLU A 838 -7.66 14.82 -25.89
N ASN A 839 -8.20 14.48 -27.05
CA ASN A 839 -8.65 13.12 -27.37
C ASN A 839 -9.62 12.54 -26.32
N VAL A 840 -10.60 13.34 -25.89
CA VAL A 840 -11.69 12.88 -25.03
C VAL A 840 -12.85 12.47 -25.93
N ILE A 841 -13.09 11.16 -26.01
CA ILE A 841 -13.99 10.53 -26.98
C ILE A 841 -15.14 9.85 -26.24
N SER A 842 -16.37 10.27 -26.53
CA SER A 842 -17.57 9.60 -26.08
C SER A 842 -18.02 8.56 -27.11
N VAL A 843 -18.64 7.49 -26.66
CA VAL A 843 -19.25 6.48 -27.55
C VAL A 843 -20.73 6.80 -27.65
N ILE A 844 -21.19 7.21 -28.83
CA ILE A 844 -22.59 7.57 -29.07
C ILE A 844 -23.20 6.57 -30.06
N ASN A 845 -24.02 5.65 -29.53
CA ASN A 845 -24.74 4.67 -30.33
C ASN A 845 -26.16 5.16 -30.69
N ASN A 846 -26.78 5.99 -29.84
CA ASN A 846 -28.04 6.67 -30.11
C ASN A 846 -27.77 8.18 -30.33
N PRO A 847 -27.97 8.72 -31.55
CA PRO A 847 -27.71 10.12 -31.88
C PRO A 847 -28.64 11.12 -31.18
N VAL A 848 -29.67 10.65 -30.47
CA VAL A 848 -30.53 11.48 -29.63
C VAL A 848 -29.96 11.55 -28.22
N ILE A 849 -29.63 12.76 -27.78
CA ILE A 849 -29.01 13.03 -26.47
C ILE A 849 -29.99 13.87 -25.63
N ALA A 850 -30.35 13.48 -24.41
CA ALA A 850 -31.28 14.28 -23.61
C ALA A 850 -30.85 15.77 -23.46
N ALA A 851 -31.79 16.71 -23.33
CA ALA A 851 -31.46 18.14 -23.18
C ALA A 851 -30.50 18.41 -22.01
N ASN A 852 -30.74 17.73 -20.90
CA ASN A 852 -29.89 17.76 -19.69
C ASN A 852 -28.78 16.70 -19.70
N ALA A 853 -28.53 16.05 -20.84
CA ALA A 853 -27.48 15.06 -20.96
C ALA A 853 -26.11 15.69 -20.71
N CYS A 854 -25.17 14.84 -20.34
CA CYS A 854 -23.96 15.25 -19.65
C CYS A 854 -22.94 15.94 -20.55
N PRO A 855 -22.80 17.27 -20.44
CA PRO A 855 -21.92 18.02 -21.30
C PRO A 855 -20.46 17.71 -20.99
N MET A 856 -19.64 17.72 -22.04
CA MET A 856 -18.19 17.62 -21.92
C MET A 856 -17.64 18.70 -20.97
N VAL A 857 -18.24 19.89 -21.03
CA VAL A 857 -18.04 20.95 -20.04
C VAL A 857 -19.39 21.47 -19.56
N TYR A 858 -19.63 21.35 -18.26
CA TYR A 858 -20.90 21.73 -17.61
C TYR A 858 -20.70 22.81 -16.56
N LEU A 859 -21.12 24.03 -16.88
CA LEU A 859 -21.06 25.23 -16.04
C LEU A 859 -22.45 25.89 -15.96
N PRO A 860 -23.44 25.24 -15.31
CA PRO A 860 -24.83 25.70 -15.27
C PRO A 860 -25.02 26.93 -14.36
N GLY A 861 -26.16 27.61 -14.49
CA GLY A 861 -26.55 28.76 -13.65
C GLY A 861 -27.33 29.81 -14.45
N LYS A 862 -27.52 31.00 -13.87
CA LYS A 862 -28.17 32.15 -14.52
C LYS A 862 -27.28 33.38 -14.41
N THR A 863 -27.27 34.25 -15.43
CA THR A 863 -26.46 35.48 -15.37
C THR A 863 -26.84 36.44 -14.27
N THR A 864 -28.11 36.46 -13.86
CA THR A 864 -28.59 37.29 -12.75
C THR A 864 -27.91 36.96 -11.42
N ASP A 865 -27.32 35.77 -11.30
CA ASP A 865 -26.53 35.38 -10.14
C ASP A 865 -25.14 36.04 -10.10
N TRP A 866 -24.62 36.52 -11.23
CA TRP A 866 -23.27 37.11 -11.31
C TRP A 866 -23.16 38.46 -10.64
N ASP A 867 -24.30 39.15 -10.52
CA ASP A 867 -24.42 40.50 -9.99
C ASP A 867 -24.91 40.49 -8.53
N LYS A 868 -25.08 39.29 -7.93
CA LYS A 868 -25.32 39.14 -6.49
C LYS A 868 -24.07 39.58 -5.72
N THR A 869 -24.26 40.53 -4.81
CA THR A 869 -23.18 40.99 -3.92
C THR A 869 -22.92 39.96 -2.83
N VAL A 870 -21.68 39.50 -2.73
CA VAL A 870 -21.16 38.59 -1.72
C VAL A 870 -19.90 39.21 -1.14
N ASP A 871 -19.95 39.57 0.14
CA ASP A 871 -18.84 40.21 0.87
C ASP A 871 -18.21 41.40 0.13
N GLY A 872 -19.07 42.36 -0.23
CA GLY A 872 -18.68 43.64 -0.83
C GLY A 872 -18.33 43.61 -2.32
N THR A 873 -18.39 42.47 -2.99
CA THR A 873 -18.14 42.36 -4.44
C THR A 873 -19.13 41.44 -5.14
N THR A 874 -19.11 41.38 -6.46
CA THR A 874 -19.90 40.43 -7.26
C THR A 874 -18.98 39.48 -8.01
N TYR A 875 -19.48 38.32 -8.46
CA TYR A 875 -18.68 37.41 -9.29
C TYR A 875 -18.20 38.10 -10.57
N ARG A 876 -19.01 39.01 -11.12
CA ARG A 876 -18.65 39.81 -12.30
C ARG A 876 -17.44 40.73 -12.08
N GLN A 877 -17.34 41.32 -10.90
CA GLN A 877 -16.37 42.38 -10.58
C GLN A 877 -15.13 41.90 -9.83
N SER A 878 -15.22 40.72 -9.19
CA SER A 878 -14.13 40.23 -8.36
C SER A 878 -12.89 39.84 -9.18
N PRO A 879 -11.68 40.31 -8.78
CA PRO A 879 -10.44 39.85 -9.39
C PRO A 879 -10.11 38.39 -9.05
N TYR A 880 -10.83 37.76 -8.11
CA TYR A 880 -10.63 36.36 -7.70
C TYR A 880 -11.78 35.44 -8.10
N ALA A 881 -12.71 35.91 -8.94
CA ALA A 881 -13.70 35.03 -9.54
C ALA A 881 -13.00 33.93 -10.34
N TRP A 882 -13.47 32.69 -10.23
CA TRP A 882 -12.90 31.58 -10.99
C TRP A 882 -13.43 31.61 -12.41
N VAL A 883 -12.58 31.95 -13.39
CA VAL A 883 -12.92 32.15 -14.80
C VAL A 883 -11.98 31.31 -15.66
N PRO A 884 -12.43 30.17 -16.21
CA PRO A 884 -11.60 29.28 -16.98
C PRO A 884 -11.49 29.69 -18.46
N LYS A 885 -10.30 29.45 -19.03
CA LYS A 885 -10.14 29.21 -20.46
C LYS A 885 -10.27 27.71 -20.73
N VAL A 886 -11.24 27.34 -21.58
CA VAL A 886 -11.51 25.97 -22.01
C VAL A 886 -10.88 25.75 -23.37
N THR A 887 -10.03 24.74 -23.49
CA THR A 887 -9.39 24.33 -24.74
C THR A 887 -9.66 22.86 -24.98
N LEU A 888 -10.31 22.53 -26.09
CA LEU A 888 -10.66 21.17 -26.48
C LEU A 888 -9.97 20.84 -27.80
N ILE A 889 -9.26 19.71 -27.85
CA ILE A 889 -8.43 19.31 -28.99
C ILE A 889 -8.82 17.88 -29.37
N ASN A 890 -9.32 17.69 -30.59
CA ASN A 890 -9.75 16.39 -31.12
C ASN A 890 -10.70 15.65 -30.16
N CYS A 891 -11.66 16.37 -29.57
CA CYS A 891 -12.67 15.78 -28.70
C CYS A 891 -13.95 15.50 -29.49
N ASP A 892 -14.66 14.42 -29.17
CA ASP A 892 -15.80 13.95 -29.98
C ASP A 892 -16.87 13.21 -29.14
N PRO A 893 -18.16 13.59 -29.23
CA PRO A 893 -18.64 14.91 -29.58
C PRO A 893 -18.42 15.89 -28.43
N VAL A 894 -18.12 17.14 -28.76
CA VAL A 894 -18.11 18.26 -27.83
C VAL A 894 -19.53 18.73 -27.57
N ILE A 895 -19.93 18.65 -26.30
CA ILE A 895 -21.19 19.19 -25.78
C ILE A 895 -20.83 20.18 -24.69
N ILE A 896 -21.24 21.44 -24.85
CA ILE A 896 -20.98 22.50 -23.88
C ILE A 896 -22.32 23.07 -23.39
N ASN A 897 -22.48 23.14 -22.07
CA ASN A 897 -23.48 23.97 -21.42
C ASN A 897 -22.77 24.88 -20.43
N ALA A 898 -22.77 26.18 -20.70
CA ALA A 898 -22.11 27.19 -19.90
C ALA A 898 -23.01 28.40 -19.62
N ALA A 899 -24.27 28.14 -19.26
CA ALA A 899 -25.26 29.18 -18.98
C ALA A 899 -25.05 29.93 -17.64
N GLY A 900 -24.13 29.50 -16.78
CA GLY A 900 -23.97 30.07 -15.44
C GLY A 900 -22.60 30.64 -15.06
N ALA A 901 -21.61 30.58 -15.94
CA ALA A 901 -20.24 30.97 -15.62
C ALA A 901 -19.59 31.79 -16.73
N ARG A 902 -18.67 32.71 -16.39
CA ARG A 902 -17.82 33.34 -17.42
C ARG A 902 -16.76 32.35 -17.85
N ALA A 903 -16.63 32.13 -19.15
CA ALA A 903 -15.58 31.28 -19.71
C ALA A 903 -15.22 31.71 -21.14
N THR A 904 -14.06 31.27 -21.60
CA THR A 904 -13.66 31.37 -23.01
C THR A 904 -13.48 29.97 -23.57
N PHE A 905 -13.98 29.72 -24.79
CA PHE A 905 -13.95 28.39 -25.41
C PHE A 905 -13.14 28.42 -26.70
N ASP A 906 -12.24 27.45 -26.84
CA ASP A 906 -11.38 27.27 -28.01
C ASP A 906 -11.35 25.78 -28.38
N ILE A 907 -11.96 25.42 -29.51
CA ILE A 907 -12.16 24.05 -29.96
C ILE A 907 -11.35 23.84 -31.25
N HIS A 908 -10.51 22.82 -31.27
CA HIS A 908 -9.62 22.48 -32.38
C HIS A 908 -9.77 21.02 -32.78
N GLY A 909 -10.26 20.74 -33.99
CA GLY A 909 -10.51 19.36 -34.45
C GLY A 909 -11.58 18.62 -33.65
N GLY A 910 -11.91 17.40 -34.08
CA GLY A 910 -13.00 16.60 -33.50
C GLY A 910 -14.37 17.03 -34.01
N LEU A 911 -15.42 16.88 -33.19
CA LEU A 911 -16.81 17.12 -33.57
C LEU A 911 -17.53 18.00 -32.54
N LEU A 912 -18.13 19.11 -32.93
CA LEU A 912 -19.00 19.93 -32.08
C LEU A 912 -20.46 19.55 -32.29
N ALA A 913 -21.12 19.08 -31.22
CA ALA A 913 -22.52 18.67 -31.29
C ALA A 913 -23.49 19.65 -30.61
N ARG A 914 -23.07 20.33 -29.54
CA ARG A 914 -23.89 21.33 -28.85
C ARG A 914 -23.06 22.45 -28.25
N TYR A 915 -23.57 23.67 -28.34
CA TYR A 915 -23.01 24.84 -27.67
C TYR A 915 -24.15 25.72 -27.14
N ASP A 916 -24.48 25.51 -25.86
CA ASP A 916 -25.49 26.26 -25.12
C ASP A 916 -24.83 27.16 -24.07
N VAL A 917 -25.04 28.47 -24.18
CA VAL A 917 -24.48 29.48 -23.27
C VAL A 917 -25.54 30.35 -22.62
N GLY A 918 -26.82 30.09 -22.87
CA GLY A 918 -27.92 30.93 -22.40
C GLY A 918 -27.68 32.42 -22.68
N ASP A 919 -27.77 33.25 -21.64
CA ASP A 919 -27.63 34.70 -21.68
C ASP A 919 -26.25 35.21 -21.23
N THR A 920 -25.28 34.32 -21.01
CA THR A 920 -23.95 34.67 -20.47
C THR A 920 -23.07 35.49 -21.40
N GLY A 921 -23.34 35.44 -22.70
CA GLY A 921 -22.51 36.06 -23.72
C GLY A 921 -21.13 35.39 -23.90
N ASN A 922 -20.95 34.16 -23.39
CA ASN A 922 -19.74 33.38 -23.59
C ASN A 922 -19.51 33.08 -25.07
N ARG A 923 -18.29 33.33 -25.55
CA ARG A 923 -17.93 33.13 -26.96
C ARG A 923 -17.07 31.89 -27.15
N CYS A 924 -17.25 31.25 -28.29
CA CYS A 924 -16.49 30.09 -28.72
C CYS A 924 -15.79 30.35 -30.05
N ARG A 925 -14.52 29.95 -30.12
CA ARG A 925 -13.80 29.78 -31.38
C ARG A 925 -13.73 28.30 -31.70
N VAL A 926 -14.07 27.95 -32.94
CA VAL A 926 -13.98 26.59 -33.47
C VAL A 926 -13.09 26.62 -34.70
N THR A 927 -12.05 25.79 -34.73
CA THR A 927 -11.09 25.73 -35.84
C THR A 927 -10.86 24.28 -36.25
N GLY A 928 -11.18 23.92 -37.48
CA GLY A 928 -10.90 22.57 -37.99
C GLY A 928 -11.72 21.44 -37.37
N ALA A 929 -12.71 21.73 -36.52
CA ALA A 929 -13.63 20.73 -35.97
C ALA A 929 -14.88 20.64 -36.85
N ASP A 930 -15.37 19.43 -37.06
CA ASP A 930 -16.63 19.17 -37.74
C ASP A 930 -17.78 19.61 -36.84
N ILE A 931 -18.94 19.90 -37.43
CA ILE A 931 -20.13 20.28 -36.69
C ILE A 931 -21.28 19.37 -37.12
N GLN A 932 -21.79 18.58 -36.18
CA GLN A 932 -22.96 17.72 -36.36
C GLN A 932 -23.84 17.81 -35.13
N LEU A 933 -24.98 18.49 -35.25
CA LEU A 933 -25.84 18.71 -34.10
C LEU A 933 -26.57 17.44 -33.69
N TYR A 934 -26.56 17.13 -32.40
CA TYR A 934 -27.29 15.99 -31.85
C TYR A 934 -28.56 16.51 -31.16
N PRO A 935 -29.78 16.16 -31.62
CA PRO A 935 -31.02 16.65 -31.04
C PRO A 935 -31.33 15.97 -29.71
N ASP A 936 -32.21 16.57 -28.92
CA ASP A 936 -32.85 15.89 -27.81
C ASP A 936 -34.07 15.09 -28.24
N ALA A 937 -34.74 14.45 -27.27
CA ALA A 937 -35.93 13.65 -27.53
C ALA A 937 -37.10 14.46 -28.11
N THR A 938 -37.05 15.80 -28.09
CA THR A 938 -38.05 16.69 -28.71
C THR A 938 -37.63 17.16 -30.11
N GLY A 939 -36.41 16.84 -30.55
CA GLY A 939 -35.84 17.30 -31.82
C GLY A 939 -35.00 18.59 -31.69
N ALA A 940 -34.82 19.15 -30.49
CA ALA A 940 -34.10 20.41 -30.29
C ALA A 940 -32.58 20.22 -30.29
N THR A 941 -31.85 21.07 -31.03
CA THR A 941 -30.41 20.88 -31.34
C THR A 941 -29.42 21.74 -30.53
N TYR A 942 -29.89 22.70 -29.73
CA TYR A 942 -29.10 23.51 -28.77
C TYR A 942 -27.75 24.07 -29.31
N PHE A 943 -27.85 25.08 -30.17
CA PHE A 943 -26.69 25.72 -30.76
C PHE A 943 -26.84 27.24 -30.87
N ASN A 944 -26.13 28.00 -30.03
CA ASN A 944 -26.12 29.47 -30.06
C ASN A 944 -25.12 30.00 -31.12
N ALA A 945 -25.45 29.89 -32.41
CA ALA A 945 -24.53 30.20 -33.50
C ALA A 945 -23.95 31.63 -33.48
N ASP A 946 -24.70 32.65 -33.04
CA ASP A 946 -24.20 34.03 -32.92
C ASP A 946 -23.03 34.18 -31.93
N SER A 947 -22.85 33.21 -31.03
CA SER A 947 -21.75 33.18 -30.07
C SER A 947 -20.59 32.27 -30.50
N VAL A 948 -20.67 31.68 -31.68
CA VAL A 948 -19.69 30.75 -32.24
C VAL A 948 -19.05 31.36 -33.48
N ARG A 949 -17.72 31.38 -33.51
CA ARG A 949 -16.94 31.76 -34.70
C ARG A 949 -16.18 30.55 -35.21
N THR A 950 -16.45 30.16 -36.45
CA THR A 950 -15.87 28.97 -37.08
C THR A 950 -14.79 29.34 -38.10
N ALA A 951 -13.82 28.45 -38.31
CA ALA A 951 -12.85 28.55 -39.38
C ALA A 951 -12.40 27.15 -39.83
N SER A 952 -12.47 26.90 -41.13
CA SER A 952 -12.06 25.62 -41.72
C SER A 952 -12.81 24.42 -41.14
N CYS A 953 -14.10 24.57 -40.86
CA CYS A 953 -14.96 23.53 -40.31
C CYS A 953 -15.85 22.91 -41.40
N ASP A 954 -16.13 21.61 -41.30
CA ASP A 954 -17.14 20.94 -42.12
C ASP A 954 -18.47 20.83 -41.36
N TRP A 955 -19.56 21.28 -41.98
CA TRP A 955 -20.92 21.15 -41.46
C TRP A 955 -21.57 19.88 -42.02
N LEU A 956 -21.96 18.96 -41.13
CA LEU A 956 -22.60 17.69 -41.46
C LEU A 956 -24.11 17.76 -41.18
N ASP A 957 -24.88 16.85 -41.77
CA ASP A 957 -26.30 16.72 -41.44
C ASP A 957 -26.48 16.44 -39.94
N PRO A 958 -27.33 17.21 -39.23
CA PRO A 958 -27.70 16.92 -37.85
C PRO A 958 -28.11 15.46 -37.68
N ALA A 959 -27.63 14.86 -36.61
CA ALA A 959 -27.93 13.49 -36.32
C ALA A 959 -29.45 13.33 -36.08
N ALA A 960 -30.02 12.19 -36.48
CA ALA A 960 -31.47 11.95 -36.50
C ALA A 960 -32.31 12.91 -37.40
N GLY A 961 -31.67 13.66 -38.31
CA GLY A 961 -32.38 14.42 -39.36
C GLY A 961 -33.12 15.67 -38.87
N ALA A 962 -32.74 16.22 -37.72
CA ALA A 962 -33.32 17.47 -37.22
C ALA A 962 -32.92 18.66 -38.10
N THR A 963 -33.81 19.63 -38.30
CA THR A 963 -33.51 20.88 -39.02
C THR A 963 -32.95 21.94 -38.06
N TYR A 964 -31.96 22.72 -38.51
CA TYR A 964 -31.46 23.91 -37.82
C TYR A 964 -31.44 25.11 -38.78
N ASP A 965 -32.13 26.19 -38.42
CA ASP A 965 -32.38 27.37 -39.25
C ASP A 965 -31.49 28.59 -38.92
N GLY A 966 -30.56 28.44 -37.98
CA GLY A 966 -29.65 29.51 -37.57
C GLY A 966 -28.63 29.92 -38.64
N THR A 967 -27.91 31.01 -38.39
CA THR A 967 -26.85 31.52 -39.27
C THR A 967 -25.47 31.27 -38.63
N LEU A 968 -24.54 30.67 -39.38
CA LEU A 968 -23.21 30.32 -38.86
C LEU A 968 -22.13 31.27 -39.39
N ASN A 969 -21.48 32.03 -38.50
CA ASN A 969 -20.43 32.97 -38.89
C ASN A 969 -19.05 32.29 -38.96
N GLY A 970 -18.30 32.50 -40.05
CA GLY A 970 -16.94 31.98 -40.19
C GLY A 970 -16.27 32.20 -41.55
N VAL A 971 -15.08 31.61 -41.72
CA VAL A 971 -14.34 31.63 -43.00
C VAL A 971 -13.82 30.24 -43.37
N GLY A 972 -13.87 29.91 -44.67
CA GLY A 972 -13.31 28.65 -45.19
C GLY A 972 -14.03 27.40 -44.71
N ASN A 973 -15.31 27.48 -44.32
CA ASN A 973 -16.13 26.33 -43.91
C ASN A 973 -16.81 25.69 -45.13
N VAL A 974 -17.07 24.38 -45.06
CA VAL A 974 -17.73 23.62 -46.12
C VAL A 974 -19.03 23.03 -45.59
N ASN A 975 -20.13 23.16 -46.34
CA ASN A 975 -21.35 22.41 -46.07
C ASN A 975 -21.29 21.06 -46.78
N LEU A 976 -21.19 19.97 -46.01
CA LEU A 976 -21.24 18.59 -46.50
C LEU A 976 -22.59 17.91 -46.20
N GLY A 977 -23.48 18.57 -45.47
CA GLY A 977 -24.85 18.13 -45.22
C GLY A 977 -25.84 18.53 -46.33
N THR A 978 -27.11 18.20 -46.09
CA THR A 978 -28.24 18.63 -46.91
C THR A 978 -28.62 20.07 -46.59
N LYS A 979 -29.05 20.81 -47.62
CA LYS A 979 -29.51 22.21 -47.46
C LYS A 979 -30.74 22.33 -46.56
N GLU A 980 -31.53 21.25 -46.44
CA GLU A 980 -32.75 21.19 -45.64
C GLU A 980 -32.47 21.15 -44.13
N HIS A 981 -31.29 20.69 -43.72
CA HIS A 981 -30.91 20.53 -42.31
C HIS A 981 -29.69 21.37 -41.89
N SER A 982 -29.17 22.20 -42.78
CA SER A 982 -27.98 23.02 -42.54
C SER A 982 -28.32 24.48 -42.21
N PRO A 983 -27.53 25.17 -41.35
CA PRO A 983 -27.62 26.60 -41.16
C PRO A 983 -27.29 27.32 -42.45
N ASN A 984 -27.80 28.54 -42.57
CA ASN A 984 -27.35 29.47 -43.60
C ASN A 984 -25.93 29.94 -43.21
N ILE A 985 -24.89 29.46 -43.90
CA ILE A 985 -23.47 29.83 -43.67
C ILE A 985 -23.18 31.18 -44.32
#